data_AF-A0A8J4X5S9-F1
#
_entry.id   AF-A0A8J4X5S9-F1
#
_cell.length_a   1.000
_cell.length_b   1.000
_cell.length_c   1.000
_cell.angle_alpha   90.00
_cell.angle_beta   90.00
_cell.angle_gamma   90.00
#
_symmetry.space_group_name_H-M   'P 1'
#
loop_
_entity.id
_entity.type
_entity.pdbx_description
1 polymer ?
#
loop_
_entity_poly.entity_id
_entity_poly.type
_entity_poly.pdbx_seq_one_letter_code
_entity_poly.pdbx_strand_id
1 'polypeptide(L)'
;MRFLKLTLARICATLGLFLVCYVTMWRISNNDQNGALKKEHDKEQTVEKLYDILMTFQEKQNEMLKIVEKLQKNREEKKSDGDHQSLLFPDSPLFKSWGRNLSHDEQREAENAYKRYGYNAYLSDRLPINRPLPDTRDPRCAQKVYPEQLPSLSVVLIFLNEALSILKRAIHSIIHRTPTHLLKEIILVDDHSTNEDLKESLDFYVATTQKQHPQLKIIRVRHDRQMGLAQARVSGWRAASGDVVAILDAHIEVHVMWAEPMLARIKADRTVIVSPVFDRVNYYDLEVVRYGPAAHAFDWALWCMYEGFNNEWYKLNDPSSPGKSPSVMGILVADRAFLGEIGSLDGDMKVYGGENVELGIRVWTCGGSIEIVPCSKIAHIERAHKPYMPDLSKAMKRNALRVADIWMDEYKHHVNIAWNLPLTGHGIDIGDTSERKKLREKLGCKPFRWYVENVYPKLDSWTNLLAYGGMINLDAQLCLDQGPVPGHIPVAYGCHYYGPQYTFYRESGELYIGGIKSHKYNDNRCLADSGTGEVPGAALHLHDFAMVRAEWLVKNATYRENCYVCFTKAGSVRFVFSSGQPEVSYCSPWVLLQTMREKLNATELDNSFIRNLTLITEDPDTDYPNQDVIWKRFEESFLVAYGLVTHAPVFKEYLYEGFRQFYADNVMYVEIRALLPLTYELDGSINSRDWSMKAVQEVIQLFRAQHPDFFGARIIFTTHRGLNSTQAETVIKEAMRLQDVFPDIMAGFDFVGREDIGNPLWYFKEALAHPGKHGVHLPYFFHAGETDSQGTEVDQNMMDALLFNTSRIGHGFAMARHPVVKELARKMDVAIEICPISNQVLKLVSDLRNHPAAILMQEGFPMVISSDDPALFGSTPLSHDFYQAFMGLGGVKSNLATLKELVLNSL
;
A
#
# COMPACT_ATOMS: atom_id res chain seq x y z
N MET A 1 5.16 52.50 14.57
CA MET A 1 5.21 53.24 15.87
C MET A 1 6.59 53.30 16.52
N ARG A 2 7.38 52.20 16.57
CA ARG A 2 8.74 52.22 17.17
C ARG A 2 9.70 53.13 16.41
N PHE A 3 9.65 53.12 15.07
CA PHE A 3 10.40 54.04 14.21
C PHE A 3 9.99 55.50 14.47
N LEU A 4 8.69 55.80 14.52
CA LEU A 4 8.18 57.15 14.81
C LEU A 4 8.59 57.65 16.21
N LYS A 5 8.57 56.78 17.24
CA LYS A 5 9.03 57.11 18.60
C LYS A 5 10.55 57.32 18.66
N LEU A 6 11.34 56.52 17.93
CA LEU A 6 12.80 56.70 17.84
C LEU A 6 13.16 57.97 17.07
N THR A 7 12.42 58.30 16.01
CA THR A 7 12.62 59.52 15.23
C THR A 7 12.23 60.75 16.05
N LEU A 8 11.10 60.74 16.78
CA LEU A 8 10.73 61.82 17.69
C LEU A 8 11.71 61.96 18.85
N ALA A 9 12.17 60.86 19.47
CA ALA A 9 13.16 60.91 20.53
C ALA A 9 14.51 61.45 20.04
N ARG A 10 14.93 61.09 18.82
CA ARG A 10 16.13 61.65 18.18
C ARG A 10 15.95 63.13 17.85
N ILE A 11 14.79 63.55 17.35
CA ILE A 11 14.52 64.97 17.05
C ILE A 11 14.53 65.80 18.35
N CYS A 12 13.87 65.32 19.42
CA CYS A 12 13.88 65.97 20.73
C CYS A 12 15.27 66.03 21.37
N ALA A 13 16.06 64.96 21.27
CA ALA A 13 17.44 64.94 21.77
C ALA A 13 18.35 65.89 20.98
N THR A 14 18.15 65.98 19.66
CA THR A 14 18.94 66.87 18.77
C THR A 14 18.58 68.34 19.00
N LEU A 15 17.29 68.66 19.19
CA LEU A 15 16.82 70.00 19.56
C LEU A 15 17.27 70.40 20.98
N GLY A 16 17.27 69.46 21.93
CA GLY A 16 17.79 69.67 23.28
C GLY A 16 19.29 69.97 23.30
N LEU A 17 20.09 69.22 22.53
CA LEU A 17 21.52 69.48 22.34
C LEU A 17 21.77 70.84 21.66
N PHE A 18 20.96 71.21 20.67
CA PHE A 18 21.05 72.52 20.01
C PHE A 18 20.75 73.67 20.98
N LEU A 19 19.73 73.53 21.83
CA LEU A 19 19.37 74.54 22.82
C LEU A 19 20.46 74.69 23.90
N VAL A 20 21.03 73.57 24.37
CA VAL A 20 22.11 73.57 25.35
C VAL A 20 23.37 74.20 24.76
N CYS A 21 23.74 73.88 23.52
CA CYS A 21 24.86 74.50 22.80
C CYS A 21 24.63 76.00 22.55
N TYR A 22 23.41 76.41 22.21
CA TYR A 22 23.08 77.82 21.99
C TYR A 22 23.14 78.64 23.29
N VAL A 23 22.62 78.10 24.40
CA VAL A 23 22.68 78.75 25.72
C VAL A 23 24.11 78.78 26.28
N THR A 24 24.92 77.75 26.03
CA THR A 24 26.35 77.76 26.43
C THR A 24 27.18 78.72 25.57
N MET A 25 26.97 78.78 24.24
CA MET A 25 27.60 79.80 23.39
C MET A 25 27.17 81.23 23.76
N TRP A 26 25.90 81.43 24.13
CA TRP A 26 25.39 82.73 24.58
C TRP A 26 25.98 83.17 25.94
N ARG A 27 26.20 82.22 26.87
CA ARG A 27 26.90 82.49 28.15
C ARG A 27 28.40 82.80 27.96
N ILE A 28 29.06 82.18 26.98
CA ILE A 28 30.48 82.41 26.69
C ILE A 28 30.69 83.77 25.99
N SER A 29 29.72 84.24 25.20
CA SER A 29 29.82 85.52 24.48
C SER A 29 29.52 86.78 25.30
N ASN A 30 29.05 86.67 26.54
CA ASN A 30 28.58 87.80 27.37
C ASN A 30 29.45 88.09 28.61
N ASN A 31 30.69 87.60 28.65
CA ASN A 31 31.58 87.76 29.81
C ASN A 31 32.67 88.84 29.64
N ASP A 32 32.42 89.87 28.83
CA ASP A 32 33.30 91.04 28.71
C ASP A 32 32.54 92.36 29.00
N GLN A 33 33.20 93.23 29.75
CA GLN A 33 32.66 94.40 30.43
C GLN A 33 32.25 95.56 29.50
N ASN A 34 31.35 96.40 30.04
CA ASN A 34 31.04 97.80 29.73
C ASN A 34 30.02 98.11 28.61
N GLY A 35 28.86 98.64 29.03
CA GLY A 35 27.95 99.41 28.17
C GLY A 35 26.46 99.20 28.49
N ALA A 36 25.96 99.88 29.52
CA ALA A 36 24.55 99.90 29.89
C ALA A 36 23.66 100.68 28.90
N LEU A 37 22.36 100.34 28.88
CA LEU A 37 21.23 101.16 28.42
C LEU A 37 20.99 101.31 26.91
N LYS A 38 20.73 100.20 26.20
CA LYS A 38 19.81 100.18 25.02
C LYS A 38 19.32 98.80 24.53
N LYS A 39 19.33 97.77 25.39
CA LYS A 39 19.00 96.37 24.99
C LYS A 39 18.12 95.62 26.00
N GLU A 40 17.17 96.31 26.64
CA GLU A 40 16.15 95.65 27.48
C GLU A 40 14.80 95.49 26.75
N HIS A 41 14.40 96.45 25.92
CA HIS A 41 13.12 96.38 25.20
C HIS A 41 13.07 95.26 24.12
N ASP A 42 14.22 94.88 23.56
CA ASP A 42 14.32 93.81 22.54
C ASP A 42 14.43 92.41 23.16
N LYS A 43 14.77 92.33 24.47
CA LYS A 43 14.85 91.06 25.21
C LYS A 43 13.49 90.58 25.66
N GLU A 44 12.61 91.47 26.13
CA GLU A 44 11.25 91.11 26.54
C GLU A 44 10.40 90.65 25.35
N GLN A 45 10.45 91.33 24.20
CA GLN A 45 9.73 90.89 22.98
C GLN A 45 10.19 89.53 22.45
N THR A 46 11.48 89.22 22.58
CA THR A 46 12.03 87.92 22.13
C THR A 46 11.63 86.79 23.07
N VAL A 47 11.59 87.06 24.39
CA VAL A 47 11.14 86.08 25.39
C VAL A 47 9.62 85.86 25.31
N GLU A 48 8.81 86.91 25.11
CA GLU A 48 7.37 86.77 24.87
C GLU A 48 7.07 85.95 23.62
N LYS A 49 7.76 86.20 22.49
CA LYS A 49 7.59 85.39 21.27
C LYS A 49 8.01 83.93 21.47
N LEU A 50 9.06 83.67 22.25
CA LEU A 50 9.46 82.30 22.59
C LEU A 50 8.45 81.62 23.52
N TYR A 51 7.84 82.38 24.44
CA TYR A 51 6.78 81.89 25.32
C TYR A 51 5.50 81.56 24.52
N ASP A 52 5.10 82.42 23.58
CA ASP A 52 3.96 82.18 22.69
C ASP A 52 4.20 80.95 21.78
N ILE A 53 5.41 80.77 21.27
CA ILE A 53 5.78 79.58 20.49
C ILE A 53 5.74 78.33 21.36
N LEU A 54 6.21 78.39 22.61
CA LEU A 54 6.15 77.29 23.57
C LEU A 54 4.69 76.93 23.94
N MET A 55 3.86 77.95 24.18
CA MET A 55 2.44 77.75 24.50
C MET A 55 1.67 77.17 23.31
N THR A 56 1.91 77.64 22.08
CA THR A 56 1.32 77.04 20.87
C THR A 56 1.85 75.63 20.59
N PHE A 57 3.10 75.32 20.94
CA PHE A 57 3.65 73.96 20.84
C PHE A 57 3.00 73.02 21.86
N GLN A 58 2.71 73.51 23.06
CA GLN A 58 2.05 72.76 24.13
C GLN A 58 0.55 72.56 23.86
N GLU A 59 -0.12 73.55 23.27
CA GLU A 59 -1.49 73.41 22.75
C GLU A 59 -1.56 72.39 21.62
N LYS A 60 -0.63 72.43 20.66
CA LYS A 60 -0.56 71.41 19.59
C LYS A 60 -0.20 70.03 20.11
N GLN A 61 0.63 69.91 21.16
CA GLN A 61 0.87 68.63 21.83
C GLN A 61 -0.39 68.10 22.52
N ASN A 62 -1.18 68.96 23.16
CA ASN A 62 -2.44 68.58 23.79
C ASN A 62 -3.52 68.21 22.77
N GLU A 63 -3.60 68.90 21.63
CA GLU A 63 -4.46 68.48 20.50
C GLU A 63 -4.02 67.13 19.93
N MET A 64 -2.71 66.92 19.74
CA MET A 64 -2.14 65.63 19.34
C MET A 64 -2.47 64.53 20.35
N LEU A 65 -2.39 64.81 21.66
CA LEU A 65 -2.76 63.85 22.71
C LEU A 65 -4.25 63.51 22.65
N LYS A 66 -5.12 64.52 22.48
CA LYS A 66 -6.56 64.31 22.31
C LYS A 66 -6.89 63.53 21.04
N ILE A 67 -6.17 63.74 19.95
CA ILE A 67 -6.30 62.96 18.71
C ILE A 67 -5.83 61.51 18.95
N VAL A 68 -4.73 61.30 19.67
CA VAL A 68 -4.24 59.96 20.03
C VAL A 68 -5.20 59.24 20.99
N GLU A 69 -5.77 59.92 21.97
CA GLU A 69 -6.79 59.38 22.88
C GLU A 69 -8.09 59.07 22.13
N LYS A 70 -8.52 59.95 21.21
CA LYS A 70 -9.71 59.71 20.35
C LYS A 70 -9.46 58.57 19.36
N LEU A 71 -8.24 58.40 18.86
CA LEU A 71 -7.82 57.25 18.06
C LEU A 71 -7.73 55.96 18.89
N GLN A 72 -7.35 56.03 20.17
CA GLN A 72 -7.35 54.89 21.10
C GLN A 72 -8.78 54.49 21.48
N LYS A 73 -9.66 55.45 21.78
CA LYS A 73 -11.08 55.22 22.09
C LYS A 73 -11.85 54.67 20.89
N ASN A 74 -11.59 55.20 19.68
CA ASN A 74 -12.10 54.62 18.43
C ASN A 74 -11.52 53.22 18.12
N ARG A 75 -10.36 52.85 18.70
CA ARG A 75 -9.76 51.50 18.57
C ARG A 75 -10.32 50.52 19.60
N GLU A 76 -10.79 51.02 20.74
CA GLU A 76 -11.46 50.23 21.78
C GLU A 76 -12.95 50.04 21.47
N GLU A 77 -13.63 51.04 20.90
CA GLU A 77 -15.00 50.90 20.40
C GLU A 77 -15.06 50.00 19.14
N LYS A 78 -14.07 50.05 18.25
CA LYS A 78 -13.91 49.09 17.12
C LYS A 78 -13.48 47.67 17.53
N LYS A 79 -13.15 47.42 18.80
CA LYS A 79 -12.84 46.06 19.30
C LYS A 79 -14.09 45.32 19.79
N SER A 80 -15.26 45.96 19.80
CA SER A 80 -16.50 45.38 20.36
C SER A 80 -17.54 44.92 19.34
N ASP A 81 -17.34 45.14 18.04
CA ASP A 81 -18.18 44.55 17.00
C ASP A 81 -17.38 43.54 16.18
N GLY A 82 -17.86 42.30 16.17
CA GLY A 82 -17.17 41.14 15.63
C GLY A 82 -16.93 41.24 14.13
N ASP A 83 -15.66 41.13 13.75
CA ASP A 83 -15.29 40.63 12.44
C ASP A 83 -14.06 39.74 12.59
N HIS A 84 -14.19 38.48 12.17
CA HIS A 84 -13.09 37.51 12.15
C HIS A 84 -12.00 38.05 11.23
N GLN A 85 -10.92 38.59 11.79
CA GLN A 85 -9.81 39.16 11.04
C GLN A 85 -9.28 38.13 10.03
N SER A 86 -9.51 38.37 8.75
CA SER A 86 -9.09 37.47 7.68
C SER A 86 -7.56 37.34 7.68
N LEU A 87 -7.09 36.09 7.65
CA LEU A 87 -5.66 35.77 7.57
C LEU A 87 -5.09 36.29 6.25
N LEU A 88 -3.92 36.93 6.29
CA LEU A 88 -3.22 37.41 5.09
C LEU A 88 -2.64 36.24 4.28
N PHE A 89 -2.24 35.17 4.97
CA PHE A 89 -1.72 33.93 4.36
C PHE A 89 -2.52 32.73 4.88
N PRO A 90 -3.78 32.54 4.42
CA PRO A 90 -4.65 31.48 4.94
C PRO A 90 -4.11 30.06 4.68
N ASP A 91 -3.30 29.89 3.64
CA ASP A 91 -2.71 28.60 3.26
C ASP A 91 -1.39 28.29 3.99
N SER A 92 -0.79 29.27 4.68
CA SER A 92 0.47 29.05 5.39
C SER A 92 0.27 28.07 6.55
N PRO A 93 1.11 27.03 6.68
CA PRO A 93 1.06 26.10 7.81
C PRO A 93 1.16 26.78 9.18
N LEU A 94 1.88 27.91 9.26
CA LEU A 94 2.02 28.64 10.52
C LEU A 94 0.68 29.12 11.09
N PHE A 95 -0.19 29.67 10.23
CA PHE A 95 -1.39 30.37 10.67
C PHE A 95 -2.62 29.46 10.89
N LYS A 96 -2.46 28.15 10.65
CA LYS A 96 -3.51 27.16 10.90
C LYS A 96 -3.79 27.00 12.39
N SER A 97 -2.74 26.86 13.20
CA SER A 97 -2.82 26.62 14.66
C SER A 97 -2.27 27.77 15.49
N TRP A 98 -1.32 28.55 14.97
CA TRP A 98 -0.64 29.63 15.71
C TRP A 98 -0.82 30.99 15.01
N GLY A 99 -0.70 32.11 15.72
CA GLY A 99 -0.56 33.44 15.10
C GLY A 99 -1.81 34.05 14.43
N ARG A 100 -3.03 33.52 14.65
CA ARG A 100 -4.27 34.08 14.07
C ARG A 100 -4.62 35.49 14.54
N ASN A 101 -4.08 35.89 15.70
CA ASN A 101 -4.26 37.20 16.30
C ASN A 101 -3.17 38.22 15.91
N LEU A 102 -2.20 37.83 15.07
CA LEU A 102 -1.14 38.71 14.60
C LEU A 102 -1.71 39.72 13.58
N SER A 103 -1.22 40.95 13.63
CA SER A 103 -1.50 41.94 12.59
C SER A 103 -0.96 41.49 11.23
N HIS A 104 -1.49 42.03 10.14
CA HIS A 104 -1.03 41.67 8.79
C HIS A 104 0.48 41.92 8.58
N ASP A 105 1.06 42.95 9.19
CA ASP A 105 2.51 43.20 9.14
C ASP A 105 3.30 42.12 9.88
N GLU A 106 2.83 41.72 11.07
CA GLU A 106 3.44 40.63 11.84
C GLU A 106 3.31 39.28 11.13
N GLN A 107 2.19 39.04 10.45
CA GLN A 107 2.02 37.85 9.59
C GLN A 107 3.03 37.85 8.44
N ARG A 108 3.32 39.00 7.79
CA ARG A 108 4.38 39.08 6.75
C ARG A 108 5.76 38.78 7.32
N GLU A 109 6.09 39.34 8.48
CA GLU A 109 7.37 39.07 9.14
C GLU A 109 7.53 37.58 9.49
N ALA A 110 6.49 36.97 10.07
CA ALA A 110 6.47 35.56 10.44
C ALA A 110 6.58 34.64 9.21
N GLU A 111 5.82 34.92 8.15
CA GLU A 111 5.84 34.14 6.91
C GLU A 111 7.20 34.22 6.20
N ASN A 112 7.82 35.42 6.15
CA ASN A 112 9.14 35.59 5.57
C ASN A 112 10.21 34.84 6.36
N ALA A 113 10.14 34.87 7.69
CA ALA A 113 11.03 34.10 8.55
C ALA A 113 10.84 32.59 8.34
N TYR A 114 9.60 32.11 8.25
CA TYR A 114 9.29 30.72 7.95
C TYR A 114 9.83 30.26 6.60
N LYS A 115 9.64 31.04 5.54
CA LYS A 115 10.22 30.73 4.22
C LYS A 115 11.74 30.65 4.27
N ARG A 116 12.38 31.53 5.04
CA ARG A 116 13.85 31.60 5.18
C ARG A 116 14.44 30.45 5.98
N TYR A 117 13.80 30.01 7.06
CA TYR A 117 14.37 29.03 7.99
C TYR A 117 13.69 27.64 7.93
N GLY A 118 12.48 27.54 7.40
CA GLY A 118 11.69 26.30 7.42
C GLY A 118 10.96 26.03 8.75
N TYR A 119 10.95 27.01 9.66
CA TYR A 119 10.26 26.99 10.94
C TYR A 119 9.99 28.42 11.44
N ASN A 120 9.19 28.56 12.50
CA ASN A 120 8.72 29.82 13.05
C ASN A 120 9.82 30.55 13.86
N ALA A 121 10.82 31.07 13.15
CA ALA A 121 11.88 31.86 13.77
C ALA A 121 11.34 33.16 14.40
N TYR A 122 10.24 33.73 13.85
CA TYR A 122 9.58 34.90 14.42
C TYR A 122 9.11 34.66 15.87
N LEU A 123 8.52 33.49 16.14
CA LEU A 123 8.16 33.09 17.50
C LEU A 123 9.41 32.81 18.33
N SER A 124 10.37 32.06 17.79
CA SER A 124 11.63 31.75 18.49
C SER A 124 12.31 33.01 19.03
N ASP A 125 12.40 34.07 18.22
CA ASP A 125 13.03 35.34 18.61
C ASP A 125 12.35 36.03 19.81
N ARG A 126 11.10 35.66 20.10
CA ARG A 126 10.29 36.18 21.22
C ARG A 126 10.20 35.22 22.40
N LEU A 127 10.70 33.98 22.26
CA LEU A 127 10.72 32.99 23.34
C LEU A 127 11.97 33.13 24.22
N PRO A 128 11.86 33.00 25.56
CA PRO A 128 13.01 33.01 26.45
C PRO A 128 14.05 31.95 26.09
N ILE A 129 15.32 32.33 25.96
CA ILE A 129 16.45 31.42 25.65
C ILE A 129 16.52 30.25 26.67
N ASN A 130 16.05 30.49 27.89
CA ASN A 130 16.01 29.53 29.00
C ASN A 130 14.62 28.93 29.25
N ARG A 131 13.78 28.80 28.22
CA ARG A 131 12.42 28.23 28.39
C ARG A 131 12.47 26.82 29.01
N PRO A 132 11.50 26.46 29.87
CA PRO A 132 11.39 25.10 30.40
C PRO A 132 10.97 24.12 29.30
N LEU A 133 11.46 22.88 29.38
CA LEU A 133 10.93 21.77 28.56
C LEU A 133 10.17 20.80 29.46
N PRO A 134 9.08 20.18 28.97
CA PRO A 134 8.45 19.07 29.67
C PRO A 134 9.42 17.90 29.81
N ASP A 135 9.37 17.19 30.94
CA ASP A 135 10.09 15.93 31.09
C ASP A 135 9.26 14.80 30.47
N THR A 136 9.72 14.31 29.32
CA THR A 136 9.07 13.33 28.46
C THR A 136 9.71 11.95 28.55
N ARG A 137 10.68 11.78 29.45
CA ARG A 137 11.37 10.51 29.70
C ARG A 137 10.43 9.51 30.36
N ASP A 138 10.75 8.23 30.23
CA ASP A 138 10.06 7.21 31.01
C ASP A 138 10.34 7.43 32.51
N PRO A 139 9.35 7.31 33.41
CA PRO A 139 9.56 7.50 34.85
C PRO A 139 10.70 6.66 35.44
N ARG A 140 10.98 5.48 34.85
CA ARG A 140 12.10 4.62 35.28
C ARG A 140 13.46 5.26 35.03
N CYS A 141 13.60 6.13 34.03
CA CYS A 141 14.85 6.83 33.74
C CYS A 141 15.27 7.77 34.87
N ALA A 142 14.30 8.40 35.56
CA ALA A 142 14.58 9.26 36.70
C ALA A 142 15.11 8.49 37.92
N GLN A 143 14.91 7.16 37.96
CA GLN A 143 15.36 6.28 39.04
C GLN A 143 16.74 5.67 38.75
N LYS A 144 17.30 5.85 37.53
CA LYS A 144 18.61 5.30 37.18
C LYS A 144 19.73 6.13 37.81
N VAL A 145 20.71 5.43 38.37
CA VAL A 145 21.93 6.03 38.93
C VAL A 145 23.10 5.72 37.99
N TYR A 146 23.82 6.77 37.60
CA TYR A 146 24.99 6.66 36.74
C TYR A 146 26.28 6.86 37.55
N PRO A 147 27.42 6.27 37.13
CA PRO A 147 28.70 6.50 37.78
C PRO A 147 29.05 7.99 37.82
N GLU A 148 29.65 8.48 38.90
CA GLU A 148 30.07 9.90 38.99
C GLU A 148 31.24 10.21 38.04
N GLN A 149 32.17 9.27 37.88
CA GLN A 149 33.31 9.43 36.97
C GLN A 149 32.91 9.01 35.55
N LEU A 150 32.44 9.97 34.75
CA LEU A 150 32.15 9.77 33.33
C LEU A 150 33.21 10.44 32.44
N PRO A 151 33.40 9.97 31.20
CA PRO A 151 34.33 10.59 30.25
C PRO A 151 33.97 12.04 29.95
N SER A 152 34.97 12.86 29.65
CA SER A 152 34.77 14.26 29.28
C SER A 152 34.12 14.40 27.90
N LEU A 153 33.24 15.38 27.74
CA LEU A 153 32.39 15.58 26.58
C LEU A 153 32.75 16.87 25.82
N SER A 154 32.99 16.72 24.52
CA SER A 154 33.01 17.83 23.56
C SER A 154 31.71 17.83 22.75
N VAL A 155 30.98 18.94 22.75
CA VAL A 155 29.73 19.07 21.99
C VAL A 155 29.97 19.90 20.72
N VAL A 156 29.69 19.32 19.56
CA VAL A 156 29.83 19.96 18.25
C VAL A 156 28.44 20.37 17.75
N LEU A 157 28.25 21.66 17.46
CA LEU A 157 27.05 22.20 16.81
C LEU A 157 27.41 22.68 15.41
N ILE A 158 26.74 22.13 14.40
CA ILE A 158 26.98 22.46 12.99
C ILE A 158 25.83 23.30 12.49
N PHE A 159 26.14 24.41 11.80
CA PHE A 159 25.12 25.29 11.25
C PHE A 159 25.52 25.90 9.91
N LEU A 160 24.47 26.17 9.12
CA LEU A 160 24.51 26.98 7.91
C LEU A 160 23.26 27.86 7.92
N ASN A 161 23.44 29.18 8.07
CA ASN A 161 22.34 30.14 8.09
C ASN A 161 21.24 29.84 9.12
N GLU A 162 21.60 29.33 10.29
CA GLU A 162 20.66 29.07 11.39
C GLU A 162 20.11 30.38 12.00
N ALA A 163 18.89 30.34 12.54
CA ALA A 163 18.36 31.46 13.31
C ALA A 163 19.17 31.67 14.60
N LEU A 164 19.58 32.91 14.89
CA LEU A 164 20.44 33.20 16.04
C LEU A 164 19.77 32.85 17.37
N SER A 165 18.46 33.07 17.51
CA SER A 165 17.70 32.71 18.73
C SER A 165 17.71 31.20 18.98
N ILE A 166 17.62 30.39 17.94
CA ILE A 166 17.65 28.92 18.01
C ILE A 166 19.04 28.43 18.41
N LEU A 167 20.09 28.90 17.74
CA LEU A 167 21.47 28.52 18.07
C LEU A 167 21.84 28.92 19.52
N LYS A 168 21.41 30.10 19.97
CA LYS A 168 21.58 30.53 21.37
C LYS A 168 20.88 29.59 22.35
N ARG A 169 19.67 29.13 22.02
CA ARG A 169 18.88 28.19 22.84
C ARG A 169 19.57 26.83 22.95
N ALA A 170 20.12 26.32 21.84
CA ALA A 170 20.91 25.10 21.83
C ALA A 170 22.11 25.21 22.77
N ILE A 171 22.96 26.23 22.59
CA ILE A 171 24.14 26.49 23.44
C ILE A 171 23.72 26.61 24.91
N HIS A 172 22.70 27.41 25.21
CA HIS A 172 22.22 27.62 26.57
C HIS A 172 21.73 26.31 27.21
N SER A 173 20.94 25.51 26.47
CA SER A 173 20.42 24.24 26.97
C SER A 173 21.54 23.25 27.32
N ILE A 174 22.58 23.16 26.47
CA ILE A 174 23.74 22.29 26.69
C ILE A 174 24.49 22.70 27.95
N ILE A 175 24.78 24.00 28.12
CA ILE A 175 25.52 24.51 29.27
C ILE A 175 24.78 24.24 30.58
N HIS A 176 23.46 24.49 30.61
CA HIS A 176 22.69 24.45 31.86
C HIS A 176 22.18 23.05 32.24
N ARG A 177 22.17 22.09 31.30
CA ARG A 177 21.65 20.74 31.52
C ARG A 177 22.71 19.65 31.38
N THR A 178 23.99 20.05 31.32
CA THR A 178 25.13 19.14 31.35
C THR A 178 25.98 19.46 32.58
N PRO A 179 26.35 18.46 33.40
CA PRO A 179 27.22 18.69 34.55
C PRO A 179 28.55 19.35 34.14
N THR A 180 28.98 20.35 34.90
CA THR A 180 30.15 21.20 34.56
C THR A 180 31.47 20.44 34.49
N HIS A 181 31.60 19.32 35.21
CA HIS A 181 32.80 18.48 35.17
C HIS A 181 32.84 17.56 33.93
N LEU A 182 31.71 17.36 33.24
CA LEU A 182 31.62 16.56 32.01
C LEU A 182 31.81 17.43 30.78
N LEU A 183 31.20 18.62 30.73
CA LEU A 183 31.25 19.49 29.57
C LEU A 183 32.59 20.23 29.44
N LYS A 184 33.47 19.71 28.59
CA LYS A 184 34.82 20.26 28.38
C LYS A 184 34.80 21.46 27.44
N GLU A 185 34.07 21.34 26.33
CA GLU A 185 34.01 22.37 25.30
C GLU A 185 32.75 22.27 24.41
N ILE A 186 32.37 23.40 23.83
CA ILE A 186 31.37 23.51 22.77
C ILE A 186 32.05 24.02 21.50
N ILE A 187 31.92 23.30 20.40
CA ILE A 187 32.54 23.61 19.12
C ILE A 187 31.44 24.03 18.15
N LEU A 188 31.51 25.27 17.69
CA LEU A 188 30.57 25.87 16.74
C LEU A 188 31.19 25.80 15.33
N VAL A 189 30.65 24.94 14.47
CA VAL A 189 31.11 24.76 13.10
C VAL A 189 30.20 25.50 12.13
N ASP A 190 30.69 26.62 11.59
CA ASP A 190 30.03 27.43 10.58
C ASP A 190 30.42 26.94 9.17
N ASP A 191 29.49 26.25 8.48
CA ASP A 191 29.70 25.75 7.12
C ASP A 191 29.44 26.83 6.05
N HIS A 192 30.03 28.01 6.25
CA HIS A 192 29.94 29.17 5.36
C HIS A 192 28.59 29.91 5.37
N SER A 193 28.12 30.31 6.56
CA SER A 193 26.92 31.13 6.72
C SER A 193 27.08 32.53 6.12
N THR A 194 26.02 32.98 5.46
CA THR A 194 25.87 34.32 4.87
C THR A 194 25.04 35.26 5.75
N ASN A 195 24.31 34.75 6.74
CA ASN A 195 23.50 35.57 7.64
C ASN A 195 24.38 36.48 8.52
N GLU A 196 24.14 37.80 8.48
CA GLU A 196 24.93 38.79 9.24
C GLU A 196 24.86 38.57 10.75
N ASP A 197 23.70 38.14 11.27
CA ASP A 197 23.51 37.86 12.70
C ASP A 197 24.39 36.72 13.23
N LEU A 198 24.90 35.86 12.34
CA LEU A 198 25.80 34.77 12.69
C LEU A 198 27.27 35.17 12.69
N LYS A 199 27.59 36.45 12.41
CA LYS A 199 28.96 37.00 12.47
C LYS A 199 29.18 37.67 13.82
N GLU A 200 29.24 39.01 13.87
CA GLU A 200 29.59 39.80 15.06
C GLU A 200 28.63 39.56 16.24
N SER A 201 27.32 39.44 15.97
CA SER A 201 26.31 39.21 17.01
C SER A 201 26.48 37.86 17.72
N LEU A 202 26.89 36.82 16.98
CA LEU A 202 27.23 35.51 17.56
C LEU A 202 28.56 35.57 18.31
N ASP A 203 29.57 36.26 17.75
CA ASP A 203 30.87 36.44 18.40
C ASP A 203 30.74 37.15 19.75
N PHE A 204 29.91 38.19 19.82
CA PHE A 204 29.60 38.88 21.07
C PHE A 204 28.91 37.97 22.09
N TYR A 205 27.95 37.14 21.65
CA TYR A 205 27.27 36.19 22.54
C TYR A 205 28.23 35.11 23.06
N VAL A 206 29.08 34.56 22.20
CA VAL A 206 30.10 33.57 22.58
C VAL A 206 31.08 34.18 23.58
N ALA A 207 31.60 35.38 23.32
CA ALA A 207 32.51 36.06 24.23
C ALA A 207 31.88 36.35 25.59
N THR A 208 30.59 36.71 25.62
CA THR A 208 29.83 36.94 26.87
C THR A 208 29.62 35.63 27.64
N THR A 209 29.25 34.57 26.94
CA THR A 209 29.02 33.23 27.54
C THR A 209 30.32 32.66 28.11
N GLN A 210 31.43 32.81 27.38
CA GLN A 210 32.77 32.40 27.81
C GLN A 210 33.21 33.14 29.08
N LYS A 211 32.84 34.42 29.24
CA LYS A 211 33.10 35.18 30.48
C LYS A 211 32.27 34.68 31.66
N GLN A 212 31.04 34.23 31.42
CA GLN A 212 30.14 33.69 32.45
C GLN A 212 30.55 32.27 32.88
N HIS A 213 31.16 31.49 31.99
CA HIS A 213 31.61 30.12 32.23
C HIS A 213 33.10 29.95 31.89
N PRO A 214 34.02 30.51 32.71
CA PRO A 214 35.45 30.55 32.39
C PRO A 214 36.12 29.17 32.23
N GLN A 215 35.54 28.13 32.83
CA GLN A 215 35.99 26.74 32.75
C GLN A 215 35.60 26.03 31.43
N LEU A 216 34.57 26.51 30.73
CA LEU A 216 34.07 25.92 29.50
C LEU A 216 34.77 26.56 28.31
N LYS A 217 35.33 25.80 27.36
CA LYS A 217 35.85 26.39 26.11
C LYS A 217 34.78 26.44 25.03
N ILE A 218 34.57 27.59 24.41
CA ILE A 218 33.75 27.70 23.19
C ILE A 218 34.65 27.98 22.00
N ILE A 219 34.73 27.03 21.07
CA ILE A 219 35.63 27.05 19.91
C ILE A 219 34.81 27.35 18.66
N ARG A 220 35.28 28.26 17.81
CA ARG A 220 34.66 28.55 16.52
C ARG A 220 35.50 27.96 15.38
N VAL A 221 34.87 27.17 14.52
CA VAL A 221 35.46 26.63 13.30
C VAL A 221 34.65 27.16 12.13
N ARG A 222 35.27 27.86 11.19
CA ARG A 222 34.59 28.46 10.04
C ARG A 222 35.21 27.96 8.74
N HIS A 223 34.37 27.55 7.80
CA HIS A 223 34.82 27.17 6.47
C HIS A 223 34.83 28.37 5.50
N ASP A 224 35.85 28.44 4.66
CA ASP A 224 36.00 29.50 3.63
C ASP A 224 34.99 29.35 2.47
N ARG A 225 34.43 28.15 2.31
CA ARG A 225 33.37 27.81 1.35
C ARG A 225 32.46 26.74 1.95
N GLN A 226 31.26 26.57 1.41
CA GLN A 226 30.36 25.50 1.85
C GLN A 226 30.97 24.13 1.53
N MET A 227 31.25 23.33 2.56
CA MET A 227 31.86 22.01 2.43
C MET A 227 30.84 20.88 2.52
N GLY A 228 29.67 21.13 3.13
CA GLY A 228 28.62 20.15 3.35
C GLY A 228 28.68 19.48 4.73
N LEU A 229 27.58 18.82 5.10
CA LEU A 229 27.35 18.31 6.45
C LEU A 229 28.42 17.31 6.90
N ALA A 230 28.77 16.33 6.06
CA ALA A 230 29.74 15.30 6.42
C ALA A 230 31.12 15.90 6.73
N GLN A 231 31.60 16.81 5.90
CA GLN A 231 32.87 17.49 6.12
C GLN A 231 32.84 18.43 7.33
N ALA A 232 31.72 19.12 7.58
CA ALA A 232 31.54 19.92 8.79
C ALA A 232 31.58 19.08 10.08
N ARG A 233 31.00 17.87 10.06
CA ARG A 233 31.11 16.90 11.16
C ARG A 233 32.57 16.49 11.40
N VAL A 234 33.33 16.23 10.33
CA VAL A 234 34.76 15.91 10.42
C VAL A 234 35.56 17.07 11.00
N SER A 235 35.31 18.31 10.57
CA SER A 235 35.96 19.51 11.11
C SER A 235 35.68 19.69 12.61
N GLY A 236 34.43 19.46 13.04
CA GLY A 236 34.05 19.51 14.45
C GLY A 236 34.73 18.42 15.28
N TRP A 237 34.76 17.18 14.80
CA TRP A 237 35.48 16.08 15.45
C TRP A 237 36.99 16.35 15.57
N ARG A 238 37.63 16.93 14.53
CA ARG A 238 39.05 17.30 14.57
C ARG A 238 39.36 18.36 15.61
N ALA A 239 38.44 19.31 15.81
CA ALA A 239 38.59 20.35 16.82
C ALA A 239 38.33 19.84 18.25
N ALA A 240 37.70 18.67 18.40
CA ALA A 240 37.36 18.08 19.69
C ALA A 240 38.59 17.48 20.41
N SER A 241 38.65 17.73 21.71
CA SER A 241 39.68 17.32 22.66
C SER A 241 39.15 16.54 23.86
N GLY A 242 37.83 16.37 23.98
CA GLY A 242 37.18 15.50 24.96
C GLY A 242 37.39 14.02 24.66
N ASP A 243 37.11 13.18 25.65
CA ASP A 243 37.17 11.73 25.50
C ASP A 243 36.03 11.24 24.58
N VAL A 244 34.86 11.87 24.72
CA VAL A 244 33.66 11.62 23.91
C VAL A 244 33.30 12.87 23.11
N VAL A 245 32.84 12.68 21.87
CA VAL A 245 32.28 13.73 21.02
C VAL A 245 30.78 13.52 20.83
N ALA A 246 29.98 14.55 21.09
CA ALA A 246 28.57 14.60 20.69
C ALA A 246 28.40 15.56 19.52
N ILE A 247 28.01 15.04 18.36
CA ILE A 247 27.76 15.83 17.16
C ILE A 247 26.26 16.04 17.04
N LEU A 248 25.84 17.29 17.19
CA LEU A 248 24.43 17.70 17.27
C LEU A 248 24.08 18.69 16.14
N ASP A 249 22.81 18.72 15.78
CA ASP A 249 22.25 19.79 14.96
C ASP A 249 22.15 21.10 15.78
N ALA A 250 22.17 22.25 15.10
CA ALA A 250 22.11 23.55 15.76
C ALA A 250 20.71 23.96 16.27
N HIS A 251 19.67 23.22 15.89
CA HIS A 251 18.26 23.51 16.22
C HIS A 251 17.68 22.49 17.19
N ILE A 252 18.33 22.40 18.35
CA ILE A 252 18.01 21.46 19.41
C ILE A 252 17.88 22.12 20.77
N GLU A 253 17.21 21.45 21.70
CA GLU A 253 17.28 21.72 23.14
C GLU A 253 17.41 20.38 23.88
N VAL A 254 18.51 20.17 24.61
CA VAL A 254 18.76 18.91 25.31
C VAL A 254 17.88 18.77 26.55
N HIS A 255 17.37 17.57 26.89
CA HIS A 255 16.62 17.37 28.13
C HIS A 255 17.54 17.31 29.36
N VAL A 256 16.93 17.31 30.55
CA VAL A 256 17.66 17.04 31.80
C VAL A 256 18.28 15.63 31.75
N MET A 257 19.51 15.51 32.23
CA MET A 257 20.25 14.25 32.30
C MET A 257 20.39 13.54 30.93
N TRP A 258 20.59 14.31 29.87
CA TRP A 258 20.74 13.76 28.52
C TRP A 258 22.13 13.12 28.33
N ALA A 259 23.18 13.67 28.93
CA ALA A 259 24.56 13.27 28.63
C ALA A 259 24.96 11.99 29.38
N GLU A 260 24.61 11.91 30.66
CA GLU A 260 25.04 10.87 31.60
C GLU A 260 24.67 9.45 31.14
N PRO A 261 23.44 9.17 30.65
CA PRO A 261 23.09 7.86 30.12
C PRO A 261 23.93 7.44 28.92
N MET A 262 24.25 8.39 28.03
CA MET A 262 25.05 8.13 26.83
C MET A 262 26.53 7.93 27.17
N LEU A 263 27.09 8.79 28.03
CA LEU A 263 28.47 8.69 28.49
C LEU A 263 28.71 7.42 29.29
N ALA A 264 27.74 7.01 30.12
CA ALA A 264 27.82 5.74 30.85
C ALA A 264 27.84 4.54 29.89
N ARG A 265 27.05 4.58 28.81
CA ARG A 265 27.03 3.51 27.82
C ARG A 265 28.34 3.40 27.06
N ILE A 266 28.91 4.52 26.61
CA ILE A 266 30.22 4.57 25.92
C ILE A 266 31.36 4.17 26.87
N LYS A 267 31.29 4.57 28.15
CA LYS A 267 32.28 4.13 29.15
C LYS A 267 32.28 2.61 29.32
N ALA A 268 31.11 1.97 29.26
CA ALA A 268 30.99 0.51 29.36
C ALA A 268 31.51 -0.22 28.11
N ASP A 269 31.35 0.38 26.93
CA ASP A 269 31.87 -0.15 25.67
C ASP A 269 32.27 1.01 24.74
N ARG A 270 33.57 1.22 24.53
CA ARG A 270 34.06 2.33 23.72
C ARG A 270 33.72 2.20 22.23
N THR A 271 33.32 1.01 21.78
CA THR A 271 33.07 0.73 20.35
C THR A 271 31.60 0.95 19.94
N VAL A 272 30.77 1.43 20.87
CA VAL A 272 29.38 1.82 20.58
C VAL A 272 29.29 3.28 20.18
N ILE A 273 28.51 3.56 19.13
CA ILE A 273 28.00 4.91 18.84
C ILE A 273 26.56 4.96 19.30
N VAL A 274 26.25 5.96 20.12
CA VAL A 274 24.91 6.12 20.70
C VAL A 274 24.18 7.32 20.13
N SER A 275 22.86 7.23 20.11
CA SER A 275 21.97 8.33 19.74
C SER A 275 20.85 8.47 20.80
N PRO A 276 20.44 9.70 21.16
CA PRO A 276 19.31 9.91 22.03
C PRO A 276 17.98 9.69 21.29
N VAL A 277 16.87 9.68 22.04
CA VAL A 277 15.53 9.77 21.44
C VAL A 277 15.22 11.23 21.12
N PHE A 278 14.75 11.49 19.91
CA PHE A 278 14.40 12.84 19.46
C PHE A 278 12.94 13.14 19.75
N ASP A 279 12.68 14.02 20.70
CA ASP A 279 11.34 14.60 20.81
C ASP A 279 11.17 15.67 19.73
N ARG A 280 9.98 15.72 19.15
CA ARG A 280 9.68 16.63 18.05
C ARG A 280 9.38 18.01 18.60
N VAL A 281 10.09 19.03 18.13
CA VAL A 281 9.69 20.43 18.28
C VAL A 281 8.95 20.84 17.01
N ASN A 282 7.66 21.15 17.16
CA ASN A 282 6.83 21.58 16.04
C ASN A 282 7.42 22.83 15.36
N TYR A 283 7.57 22.83 14.04
CA TYR A 283 8.11 23.99 13.33
C TYR A 283 7.22 25.23 13.40
N TYR A 284 5.93 25.09 13.73
CA TYR A 284 4.96 26.19 13.65
C TYR A 284 4.70 26.90 14.98
N ASP A 285 4.65 26.19 16.11
CA ASP A 285 4.43 26.78 17.45
C ASP A 285 5.59 26.53 18.43
N LEU A 286 6.59 25.76 18.02
CA LEU A 286 7.77 25.38 18.82
C LEU A 286 7.44 24.61 20.09
N GLU A 287 6.26 24.00 20.20
CA GLU A 287 5.92 23.10 21.30
C GLU A 287 6.66 21.76 21.17
N VAL A 288 7.01 21.16 22.31
CA VAL A 288 7.69 19.85 22.38
C VAL A 288 6.65 18.75 22.46
N VAL A 289 6.71 17.82 21.52
CA VAL A 289 5.87 16.62 21.46
C VAL A 289 6.71 15.39 21.73
N ARG A 290 6.30 14.59 22.73
CA ARG A 290 6.97 13.34 23.10
C ARG A 290 7.01 12.37 21.93
N TYR A 291 8.19 11.81 21.67
CA TYR A 291 8.39 10.63 20.82
C TYR A 291 8.75 9.40 21.66
N GLY A 292 8.29 8.24 21.18
CA GLY A 292 8.69 6.94 21.71
C GLY A 292 10.08 6.53 21.20
N PRO A 293 10.80 5.66 21.93
CA PRO A 293 12.07 5.13 21.44
C PRO A 293 11.82 4.20 20.24
N ALA A 294 12.64 4.35 19.21
CA ALA A 294 12.63 3.51 18.02
C ALA A 294 14.06 3.36 17.49
N ALA A 295 14.35 2.25 16.81
CA ALA A 295 15.60 2.09 16.09
C ALA A 295 15.63 3.03 14.88
N HIS A 296 16.83 3.39 14.45
CA HIS A 296 17.07 4.11 13.20
C HIS A 296 17.44 3.14 12.09
N ALA A 297 16.83 3.32 10.94
CA ALA A 297 16.91 2.43 9.79
C ALA A 297 16.98 3.24 8.48
N PHE A 298 16.97 2.54 7.35
CA PHE A 298 16.95 3.16 6.02
C PHE A 298 16.27 2.28 4.96
N ASP A 299 15.85 2.88 3.86
CA ASP A 299 15.37 2.19 2.64
C ASP A 299 16.51 2.00 1.61
N TRP A 300 16.27 1.33 0.48
CA TRP A 300 17.31 1.13 -0.54
C TRP A 300 17.73 2.41 -1.28
N ALA A 301 16.97 3.50 -1.18
CA ALA A 301 17.41 4.82 -1.63
C ALA A 301 18.33 5.52 -0.59
N LEU A 302 18.55 4.88 0.55
CA LEU A 302 19.31 5.34 1.72
C LEU A 302 18.68 6.55 2.42
N TRP A 303 17.35 6.69 2.34
CA TRP A 303 16.61 7.60 3.19
C TRP A 303 16.45 6.99 4.57
N CYS A 304 16.82 7.76 5.61
CA CYS A 304 16.64 7.31 6.97
C CYS A 304 15.19 7.37 7.42
N MET A 305 14.83 6.40 8.25
CA MET A 305 13.50 6.25 8.83
C MET A 305 13.59 5.65 10.23
N TYR A 306 12.49 5.74 10.97
CA TYR A 306 12.34 5.01 12.21
C TYR A 306 11.86 3.58 11.92
N GLU A 307 12.32 2.63 12.74
CA GLU A 307 11.98 1.22 12.65
C GLU A 307 11.79 0.67 14.07
N GLY A 308 10.94 -0.36 14.22
CA GLY A 308 10.80 -1.04 15.51
C GLY A 308 12.11 -1.74 15.89
N PHE A 309 12.44 -1.77 17.18
CA PHE A 309 13.58 -2.53 17.67
C PHE A 309 13.46 -4.03 17.33
N ASN A 310 14.54 -4.77 17.57
CA ASN A 310 14.48 -6.23 17.47
C ASN A 310 13.55 -6.82 18.55
N ASN A 311 13.06 -8.03 18.32
CA ASN A 311 12.14 -8.70 19.25
C ASN A 311 12.75 -8.93 20.64
N GLU A 312 14.09 -9.05 20.73
CA GLU A 312 14.79 -9.20 22.01
C GLU A 312 14.63 -7.99 22.92
N TRP A 313 14.67 -6.77 22.37
CA TRP A 313 14.48 -5.55 23.15
C TRP A 313 13.07 -5.49 23.77
N TYR A 314 12.03 -5.87 23.01
CA TYR A 314 10.66 -5.90 23.52
C TYR A 314 10.47 -6.96 24.61
N LYS A 315 11.20 -8.08 24.57
CA LYS A 315 11.17 -9.11 25.62
C LYS A 315 11.72 -8.65 26.97
N LEU A 316 12.59 -7.62 26.98
CA LEU A 316 13.12 -7.05 28.23
C LEU A 316 12.04 -6.34 29.06
N ASN A 317 10.93 -5.92 28.44
CA ASN A 317 9.84 -5.16 29.06
C ASN A 317 10.33 -3.90 29.84
N ASP A 318 11.44 -3.32 29.38
CA ASP A 318 12.03 -2.12 29.94
C ASP A 318 12.32 -1.08 28.85
N PRO A 319 11.41 -0.13 28.61
CA PRO A 319 11.59 0.89 27.57
C PRO A 319 12.70 1.90 27.90
N SER A 320 13.27 1.83 29.11
CA SER A 320 14.39 2.67 29.54
C SER A 320 15.77 2.10 29.16
N SER A 321 15.82 0.86 28.65
CA SER A 321 17.06 0.18 28.29
C SER A 321 17.53 0.52 26.86
N PRO A 322 18.84 0.65 26.61
CA PRO A 322 19.37 0.89 25.26
C PRO A 322 18.92 -0.16 24.25
N GLY A 323 18.64 0.26 23.03
CA GLY A 323 18.19 -0.61 21.95
C GLY A 323 19.13 -0.57 20.75
N LYS A 324 19.50 -1.73 20.21
CA LYS A 324 20.34 -1.83 19.01
C LYS A 324 19.63 -1.25 17.79
N SER A 325 20.39 -0.56 16.95
CA SER A 325 19.87 0.18 15.80
C SER A 325 20.66 -0.14 14.54
N PRO A 326 20.03 -0.45 13.40
CA PRO A 326 20.75 -0.66 12.14
C PRO A 326 21.62 0.53 11.71
N SER A 327 21.10 1.74 11.90
CA SER A 327 21.73 2.99 11.47
C SER A 327 21.72 4.02 12.59
N VAL A 328 22.23 5.22 12.30
CA VAL A 328 22.11 6.41 13.13
C VAL A 328 21.46 7.54 12.32
N MET A 329 20.78 8.46 12.99
CA MET A 329 20.21 9.65 12.36
C MET A 329 21.16 10.85 12.52
N GLY A 330 20.63 12.08 12.52
CA GLY A 330 21.44 13.31 12.51
C GLY A 330 22.33 13.50 13.74
N ILE A 331 21.91 13.01 14.91
CA ILE A 331 22.65 13.17 16.18
C ILE A 331 23.38 11.87 16.53
N LEU A 332 24.67 11.97 16.79
CA LEU A 332 25.51 10.84 17.19
C LEU A 332 26.50 11.24 18.29
N VAL A 333 26.74 10.32 19.22
CA VAL A 333 27.69 10.47 20.32
C VAL A 333 28.59 9.25 20.35
N ALA A 334 29.91 9.47 20.35
CA ALA A 334 30.88 8.39 20.24
C ALA A 334 32.16 8.71 21.01
N ASP A 335 32.88 7.67 21.42
CA ASP A 335 34.28 7.80 21.82
C ASP A 335 35.08 8.45 20.68
N ARG A 336 35.79 9.54 20.99
CA ARG A 336 36.45 10.37 19.99
C ARG A 336 37.58 9.63 19.28
N ALA A 337 38.32 8.82 20.02
CA ALA A 337 39.45 8.05 19.48
C ALA A 337 38.94 6.93 18.59
N PHE A 338 37.95 6.16 19.06
CA PHE A 338 37.29 5.11 18.28
C PHE A 338 36.72 5.65 16.96
N LEU A 339 35.99 6.78 16.99
CA LEU A 339 35.46 7.40 15.77
C LEU A 339 36.58 7.73 14.77
N GLY A 340 37.77 8.12 15.26
CA GLY A 340 38.97 8.32 14.42
C GLY A 340 39.57 7.01 13.89
N GLU A 341 39.68 5.99 14.72
CA GLU A 341 40.21 4.66 14.38
C GLU A 341 39.43 4.03 13.21
N ILE A 342 38.11 4.21 13.19
CA ILE A 342 37.24 3.72 12.11
C ILE A 342 37.12 4.69 10.92
N GLY A 343 37.96 5.74 10.85
CA GLY A 343 38.06 6.66 9.71
C GLY A 343 37.07 7.83 9.70
N SER A 344 36.53 8.23 10.85
CA SER A 344 35.62 9.38 11.04
C SER A 344 34.36 9.30 10.16
N LEU A 345 33.99 10.36 9.43
CA LEU A 345 32.93 10.34 8.40
C LEU A 345 33.53 10.54 7.01
N ASP A 346 32.77 10.19 5.97
CA ASP A 346 33.18 10.41 4.58
C ASP A 346 33.07 11.88 4.13
N GLY A 347 34.17 12.61 4.26
CA GLY A 347 34.27 14.03 3.89
C GLY A 347 34.03 14.35 2.40
N ASP A 348 34.08 13.35 1.52
CA ASP A 348 33.80 13.51 0.09
C ASP A 348 32.31 13.44 -0.26
N MET A 349 31.44 13.15 0.72
CA MET A 349 30.00 13.29 0.57
C MET A 349 29.61 14.74 0.42
N LYS A 350 28.74 15.03 -0.55
CA LYS A 350 28.38 16.41 -0.90
C LYS A 350 27.08 16.81 -0.22
N VAL A 351 27.06 18.04 0.29
CA VAL A 351 25.89 18.74 0.83
C VAL A 351 25.24 18.03 2.03
N TYR A 352 24.46 16.99 1.79
CA TYR A 352 23.65 16.30 2.77
C TYR A 352 23.28 14.90 2.27
N GLY A 353 23.21 13.91 3.17
CA GLY A 353 22.54 12.65 2.94
C GLY A 353 23.48 11.47 2.69
N GLY A 354 23.10 10.31 3.22
CA GLY A 354 23.83 9.05 3.10
C GLY A 354 24.94 8.88 4.15
N GLU A 355 25.42 9.96 4.79
CA GLU A 355 26.59 9.89 5.69
C GLU A 355 26.31 9.15 6.99
N ASN A 356 25.07 9.20 7.44
CA ASN A 356 24.61 8.54 8.64
C ASN A 356 24.32 7.05 8.40
N VAL A 357 23.81 6.71 7.21
CA VAL A 357 23.68 5.32 6.75
C VAL A 357 25.05 4.67 6.55
N GLU A 358 25.98 5.37 5.91
CA GLU A 358 27.38 4.93 5.76
C GLU A 358 28.01 4.60 7.10
N LEU A 359 27.90 5.51 8.07
CA LEU A 359 28.44 5.32 9.40
C LEU A 359 27.80 4.11 10.09
N GLY A 360 26.47 3.94 9.98
CA GLY A 360 25.76 2.79 10.53
C GLY A 360 26.29 1.45 9.98
N ILE A 361 26.36 1.32 8.65
CA ILE A 361 26.86 0.11 7.99
C ILE A 361 28.31 -0.16 8.39
N ARG A 362 29.16 0.88 8.34
CA ARG A 362 30.59 0.74 8.68
C ARG A 362 30.79 0.30 10.13
N VAL A 363 30.15 0.94 11.09
CA VAL A 363 30.35 0.61 12.52
C VAL A 363 30.00 -0.85 12.79
N TRP A 364 28.84 -1.31 12.29
CA TRP A 364 28.42 -2.70 12.45
C TRP A 364 29.33 -3.70 11.75
N THR A 365 29.72 -3.41 10.51
CA THR A 365 30.56 -4.34 9.73
C THR A 365 32.01 -4.37 10.25
N CYS A 366 32.49 -3.29 10.86
CA CYS A 366 33.87 -3.17 11.35
C CYS A 366 34.01 -3.41 12.87
N GLY A 367 33.04 -4.08 13.51
CA GLY A 367 33.17 -4.62 14.87
C GLY A 367 32.68 -3.73 16.02
N GLY A 368 32.01 -2.61 15.73
CA GLY A 368 31.27 -1.81 16.71
C GLY A 368 29.76 -2.06 16.65
N SER A 369 28.98 -1.19 17.30
CA SER A 369 27.52 -1.21 17.22
C SER A 369 26.90 0.18 17.33
N ILE A 370 25.66 0.32 16.84
CA ILE A 370 24.85 1.53 17.05
C ILE A 370 23.72 1.23 18.03
N GLU A 371 23.52 2.12 19.00
CA GLU A 371 22.45 1.98 20.00
C GLU A 371 21.68 3.29 20.23
N ILE A 372 20.38 3.18 20.45
CA ILE A 372 19.53 4.27 20.89
C ILE A 372 19.42 4.20 22.40
N VAL A 373 19.59 5.32 23.10
CA VAL A 373 19.57 5.39 24.57
C VAL A 373 18.30 6.11 25.03
N PRO A 374 17.21 5.40 25.41
CA PRO A 374 15.91 6.03 25.66
C PRO A 374 15.86 7.04 26.80
N CYS A 375 16.74 6.88 27.80
CA CYS A 375 16.84 7.83 28.91
C CYS A 375 17.53 9.14 28.55
N SER A 376 18.19 9.20 27.39
CA SER A 376 18.71 10.44 26.82
C SER A 376 17.72 10.97 25.80
N LYS A 377 17.25 12.21 26.01
CA LYS A 377 16.31 12.88 25.11
C LYS A 377 16.83 14.23 24.65
N ILE A 378 16.56 14.54 23.39
CA ILE A 378 16.85 15.86 22.80
C ILE A 378 15.60 16.30 22.04
N ALA A 379 15.12 17.50 22.33
CA ALA A 379 14.07 18.14 21.56
C ALA A 379 14.68 18.72 20.27
N HIS A 380 14.21 18.31 19.11
CA HIS A 380 14.76 18.66 17.78
C HIS A 380 13.67 19.27 16.89
N ILE A 381 13.99 20.38 16.20
CA ILE A 381 13.03 21.04 15.29
C ILE A 381 12.92 20.29 13.97
N GLU A 382 11.75 19.68 13.74
CA GLU A 382 11.40 19.07 12.46
C GLU A 382 11.04 20.18 11.45
N ARG A 383 11.98 20.55 10.57
CA ARG A 383 11.73 21.62 9.57
C ARG A 383 10.63 21.23 8.59
N ALA A 384 9.82 22.20 8.18
CA ALA A 384 8.87 22.03 7.07
C ALA A 384 9.58 21.88 5.71
N HIS A 385 10.69 22.59 5.52
CA HIS A 385 11.54 22.49 4.33
C HIS A 385 13.00 22.85 4.66
N LYS A 386 13.94 22.41 3.81
CA LYS A 386 15.37 22.68 3.98
C LYS A 386 15.78 23.91 3.13
N PRO A 387 16.10 25.06 3.73
CA PRO A 387 16.24 26.32 2.99
C PRO A 387 17.49 26.41 2.11
N TYR A 388 18.51 25.60 2.38
CA TYR A 388 19.79 25.62 1.67
C TYR A 388 19.81 24.78 0.38
N MET A 389 18.84 23.88 0.17
CA MET A 389 18.73 23.10 -1.05
C MET A 389 17.31 22.54 -1.23
N PRO A 390 16.48 23.16 -2.10
CA PRO A 390 15.11 22.71 -2.34
C PRO A 390 15.02 21.29 -2.94
N ASP A 391 16.01 20.90 -3.75
CA ASP A 391 16.11 19.56 -4.34
C ASP A 391 17.38 18.84 -3.89
N LEU A 392 17.24 17.92 -2.94
CA LEU A 392 18.33 17.09 -2.44
C LEU A 392 18.62 15.86 -3.30
N SER A 393 17.78 15.54 -4.29
CA SER A 393 17.83 14.26 -5.02
C SER A 393 19.19 14.00 -5.65
N LYS A 394 19.81 15.01 -6.27
CA LYS A 394 21.12 14.90 -6.93
C LYS A 394 22.24 14.55 -5.94
N ALA A 395 22.28 15.26 -4.81
CA ALA A 395 23.29 15.04 -3.77
C ALA A 395 23.09 13.69 -3.08
N MET A 396 21.84 13.36 -2.71
CA MET A 396 21.50 12.09 -2.07
C MET A 396 21.83 10.91 -2.99
N LYS A 397 21.41 10.96 -4.26
CA LYS A 397 21.70 9.92 -5.25
C LYS A 397 23.20 9.67 -5.40
N ARG A 398 24.00 10.74 -5.52
CA ARG A 398 25.48 10.62 -5.60
C ARG A 398 26.06 9.96 -4.34
N ASN A 399 25.68 10.46 -3.16
CA ASN A 399 26.22 9.94 -1.92
C ASN A 399 25.78 8.48 -1.67
N ALA A 400 24.54 8.13 -2.00
CA ALA A 400 24.02 6.76 -1.89
C ALA A 400 24.79 5.78 -2.78
N LEU A 401 25.06 6.15 -4.04
CA LEU A 401 25.90 5.34 -4.94
C LEU A 401 27.34 5.20 -4.42
N ARG A 402 27.87 6.23 -3.77
CA ARG A 402 29.18 6.18 -3.13
C ARG A 402 29.21 5.21 -1.94
N VAL A 403 28.17 5.21 -1.11
CA VAL A 403 28.00 4.22 -0.02
C VAL A 403 27.89 2.81 -0.62
N ALA A 404 27.10 2.65 -1.67
CA ALA A 404 26.90 1.38 -2.34
C ALA A 404 28.22 0.78 -2.87
N ASP A 405 29.03 1.60 -3.54
CA ASP A 405 30.34 1.20 -4.08
C ASP A 405 31.35 0.78 -3.00
N ILE A 406 31.29 1.39 -1.81
CA ILE A 406 32.25 1.10 -0.72
C ILE A 406 31.78 -0.08 0.14
N TRP A 407 30.49 -0.12 0.49
CA TRP A 407 29.99 -0.92 1.62
C TRP A 407 28.96 -1.99 1.28
N MET A 408 28.33 -1.95 0.10
CA MET A 408 27.14 -2.78 -0.17
C MET A 408 27.41 -3.99 -1.07
N ASP A 409 28.66 -4.24 -1.46
CA ASP A 409 29.09 -5.45 -2.18
C ASP A 409 28.21 -5.78 -3.40
N GLU A 410 27.68 -7.01 -3.48
CA GLU A 410 26.76 -7.44 -4.51
C GLU A 410 25.41 -6.71 -4.47
N TYR A 411 25.00 -6.13 -3.34
CA TYR A 411 23.72 -5.43 -3.13
C TYR A 411 23.72 -3.98 -3.64
N LYS A 412 24.82 -3.49 -4.22
CA LYS A 412 24.87 -2.15 -4.80
C LYS A 412 23.81 -1.91 -5.88
N HIS A 413 23.36 -2.97 -6.56
CA HIS A 413 22.30 -2.88 -7.58
C HIS A 413 20.95 -2.46 -7.01
N HIS A 414 20.65 -2.78 -5.74
CA HIS A 414 19.43 -2.32 -5.07
C HIS A 414 19.34 -0.80 -4.99
N VAL A 415 20.48 -0.12 -4.78
CA VAL A 415 20.55 1.35 -4.80
C VAL A 415 20.29 1.88 -6.21
N ASN A 416 20.82 1.20 -7.24
CA ASN A 416 20.53 1.58 -8.64
C ASN A 416 19.03 1.43 -8.93
N ILE A 417 18.41 0.32 -8.53
CA ILE A 417 16.97 0.06 -8.70
C ILE A 417 16.14 1.11 -7.96
N ALA A 418 16.46 1.41 -6.70
CA ALA A 418 15.74 2.38 -5.88
C ALA A 418 15.76 3.80 -6.47
N TRP A 419 16.86 4.18 -7.12
CA TRP A 419 17.00 5.47 -7.82
C TRP A 419 16.59 5.43 -9.30
N ASN A 420 16.04 4.30 -9.77
CA ASN A 420 15.67 4.02 -11.16
C ASN A 420 16.82 4.33 -12.15
N LEU A 421 18.02 3.83 -11.85
CA LEU A 421 19.24 4.00 -12.64
C LEU A 421 19.61 2.70 -13.34
N PRO A 422 20.20 2.74 -14.56
CA PRO A 422 20.82 1.57 -15.16
C PRO A 422 21.84 0.90 -14.23
N LEU A 423 21.89 -0.44 -14.22
CA LEU A 423 22.82 -1.19 -13.38
C LEU A 423 24.30 -0.89 -13.68
N THR A 424 24.59 -0.57 -14.94
CA THR A 424 25.92 -0.18 -15.44
C THR A 424 25.80 1.06 -16.30
N GLY A 425 26.82 1.94 -16.28
CA GLY A 425 26.89 3.06 -17.23
C GLY A 425 25.89 4.20 -16.96
N HIS A 426 25.38 4.34 -15.74
CA HIS A 426 24.42 5.41 -15.37
C HIS A 426 25.01 6.85 -15.40
N GLY A 427 26.31 7.02 -15.62
CA GLY A 427 26.95 8.33 -15.91
C GLY A 427 27.08 9.30 -14.72
N ILE A 428 26.89 8.84 -13.47
CA ILE A 428 26.99 9.68 -12.27
C ILE A 428 28.39 9.56 -11.66
N ASP A 429 29.07 10.69 -11.51
CA ASP A 429 30.39 10.75 -10.86
C ASP A 429 30.26 10.75 -9.32
N ILE A 430 30.64 9.61 -8.71
CA ILE A 430 30.67 9.41 -7.26
C ILE A 430 32.00 9.81 -6.61
N GLY A 431 32.98 10.27 -7.39
CA GLY A 431 34.36 10.55 -6.95
C GLY A 431 35.16 9.31 -6.57
N ASP A 432 36.43 9.51 -6.22
CA ASP A 432 37.34 8.41 -5.84
C ASP A 432 36.96 7.79 -4.48
N THR A 433 36.78 6.47 -4.45
CA THR A 433 36.42 5.69 -3.24
C THR A 433 37.57 4.81 -2.74
N SER A 434 38.75 4.88 -3.36
CA SER A 434 39.88 3.98 -3.13
C SER A 434 40.33 3.96 -1.66
N GLU A 435 40.48 5.13 -1.03
CA GLU A 435 40.91 5.22 0.37
C GLU A 435 39.89 4.63 1.35
N ARG A 436 38.59 4.75 1.05
CA ARG A 436 37.53 4.15 1.86
C ARG A 436 37.51 2.62 1.73
N LYS A 437 37.76 2.09 0.54
CA LYS A 437 37.90 0.64 0.30
C LYS A 437 39.13 0.07 1.03
N LYS A 438 40.29 0.74 0.95
CA LYS A 438 41.50 0.36 1.71
C LYS A 438 41.27 0.38 3.21
N LEU A 439 40.53 1.36 3.72
CA LEU A 439 40.17 1.42 5.14
C LEU A 439 39.31 0.21 5.54
N ARG A 440 38.30 -0.13 4.73
CA ARG A 440 37.44 -1.29 4.95
C ARG A 440 38.24 -2.59 5.00
N GLU A 441 39.19 -2.77 4.09
CA GLU A 441 40.11 -3.91 4.06
C GLU A 441 41.01 -3.95 5.31
N LYS A 442 41.63 -2.82 5.66
CA LYS A 442 42.53 -2.69 6.80
C LYS A 442 41.86 -3.05 8.13
N LEU A 443 40.57 -2.69 8.29
CA LEU A 443 39.79 -2.97 9.49
C LEU A 443 39.23 -4.40 9.53
N GLY A 444 39.37 -5.19 8.46
CA GLY A 444 38.84 -6.55 8.39
C GLY A 444 37.30 -6.59 8.49
N CYS A 445 36.62 -5.60 7.91
CA CYS A 445 35.18 -5.47 8.05
C CYS A 445 34.42 -6.62 7.36
N LYS A 446 33.30 -7.02 7.95
CA LYS A 446 32.40 -8.07 7.45
C LYS A 446 31.74 -7.66 6.13
N PRO A 447 31.33 -8.63 5.28
CA PRO A 447 30.58 -8.34 4.05
C PRO A 447 29.18 -7.79 4.36
N PHE A 448 28.58 -7.07 3.41
CA PHE A 448 27.25 -6.46 3.57
C PHE A 448 26.16 -7.50 3.77
N ARG A 449 26.29 -8.68 3.16
CA ARG A 449 25.41 -9.82 3.41
C ARG A 449 25.25 -10.12 4.91
N TRP A 450 26.36 -10.11 5.66
CA TRP A 450 26.32 -10.32 7.11
C TRP A 450 25.51 -9.22 7.80
N TYR A 451 25.64 -7.96 7.37
CA TYR A 451 24.88 -6.84 7.91
C TYR A 451 23.37 -7.02 7.70
N VAL A 452 22.93 -7.38 6.50
CA VAL A 452 21.50 -7.61 6.21
C VAL A 452 20.97 -8.81 7.00
N GLU A 453 21.74 -9.90 7.13
CA GLU A 453 21.31 -11.11 7.84
C GLU A 453 21.29 -10.94 9.38
N ASN A 454 22.22 -10.17 9.95
CA ASN A 454 22.45 -10.12 11.41
C ASN A 454 22.04 -8.81 12.07
N VAL A 455 22.07 -7.70 11.34
CA VAL A 455 21.81 -6.36 11.88
C VAL A 455 20.47 -5.82 11.38
N TYR A 456 20.18 -6.00 10.09
CA TYR A 456 18.97 -5.44 9.47
C TYR A 456 18.16 -6.45 8.62
N PRO A 457 17.69 -7.55 9.22
CA PRO A 457 16.99 -8.64 8.50
C PRO A 457 15.62 -8.25 7.93
N LYS A 458 15.09 -7.09 8.35
CA LYS A 458 13.84 -6.50 7.86
C LYS A 458 13.96 -5.87 6.47
N LEU A 459 15.18 -5.49 6.05
CA LEU A 459 15.44 -4.97 4.70
C LEU A 459 15.28 -6.10 3.68
N ASP A 460 14.41 -5.93 2.69
CA ASP A 460 14.09 -6.93 1.68
C ASP A 460 15.16 -6.97 0.58
N SER A 461 15.59 -8.17 0.17
CA SER A 461 16.57 -8.33 -0.90
C SER A 461 15.86 -8.56 -2.24
N TRP A 462 15.98 -7.61 -3.16
CA TRP A 462 15.49 -7.71 -4.55
C TRP A 462 16.42 -8.51 -5.48
N THR A 463 16.99 -9.61 -5.02
CA THR A 463 17.95 -10.41 -5.80
C THR A 463 17.29 -11.23 -6.93
N ASN A 464 15.98 -11.46 -6.85
CA ASN A 464 15.20 -12.24 -7.82
C ASN A 464 14.50 -11.36 -8.87
N LEU A 465 15.04 -10.17 -9.12
CA LEU A 465 14.43 -9.18 -10.00
C LEU A 465 14.98 -9.31 -11.41
N LEU A 466 14.12 -9.70 -12.37
CA LEU A 466 14.49 -9.93 -13.77
C LEU A 466 14.54 -8.61 -14.57
N ALA A 467 13.62 -7.71 -14.30
CA ALA A 467 13.51 -6.43 -15.00
C ALA A 467 12.88 -5.35 -14.12
N TYR A 468 13.27 -4.10 -14.34
CA TYR A 468 12.63 -2.91 -13.77
C TYR A 468 12.68 -1.74 -14.74
N GLY A 469 11.75 -0.80 -14.59
CA GLY A 469 11.70 0.43 -15.38
C GLY A 469 10.27 0.88 -15.66
N GLY A 470 10.06 1.58 -16.77
CA GLY A 470 8.72 1.89 -17.26
C GLY A 470 8.23 0.83 -18.24
N MET A 471 6.94 0.49 -18.16
CA MET A 471 6.29 -0.42 -19.11
C MET A 471 5.46 0.39 -20.10
N ILE A 472 5.79 0.29 -21.39
CA ILE A 472 5.14 1.02 -22.48
C ILE A 472 4.28 0.06 -23.31
N ASN A 473 3.06 0.49 -23.62
CA ASN A 473 2.27 -0.11 -24.69
C ASN A 473 2.73 0.49 -26.03
N LEU A 474 3.29 -0.36 -26.91
CA LEU A 474 3.90 0.09 -28.16
C LEU A 474 2.90 0.66 -29.17
N ASP A 475 1.64 0.25 -29.11
CA ASP A 475 0.60 0.70 -30.05
C ASP A 475 0.00 2.04 -29.60
N ALA A 476 -0.32 2.15 -28.31
CA ALA A 476 -0.95 3.35 -27.75
C ALA A 476 0.06 4.45 -27.38
N GLN A 477 1.36 4.13 -27.28
CA GLN A 477 2.41 5.03 -26.77
C GLN A 477 2.09 5.59 -25.38
N LEU A 478 1.35 4.79 -24.57
CA LEU A 478 1.03 5.07 -23.18
C LEU A 478 1.80 4.12 -22.28
N CYS A 479 2.07 4.57 -21.06
CA CYS A 479 2.75 3.79 -20.05
C CYS A 479 1.76 3.28 -19.00
N LEU A 480 2.05 2.10 -18.47
CA LEU A 480 1.35 1.55 -17.32
C LEU A 480 1.68 2.41 -16.08
N ASP A 481 0.65 2.87 -15.39
CA ASP A 481 0.74 3.80 -14.27
C ASP A 481 -0.08 3.30 -13.08
N GLN A 482 0.47 3.44 -11.87
CA GLN A 482 -0.18 3.08 -10.62
C GLN A 482 -1.54 3.78 -10.42
N GLY A 483 -1.72 4.97 -10.99
CA GLY A 483 -2.92 5.77 -10.84
C GLY A 483 -3.05 6.43 -9.45
N PRO A 484 -4.21 7.06 -9.17
CA PRO A 484 -4.46 7.76 -7.92
C PRO A 484 -4.48 6.82 -6.70
N VAL A 485 -4.09 7.37 -5.54
CA VAL A 485 -4.12 6.69 -4.24
C VAL A 485 -5.11 7.41 -3.31
N PRO A 486 -6.07 6.72 -2.66
CA PRO A 486 -6.28 5.27 -2.64
C PRO A 486 -6.91 4.71 -3.93
N GLY A 487 -6.50 3.50 -4.33
CA GLY A 487 -6.95 2.82 -5.55
C GLY A 487 -6.08 1.58 -5.83
N HIS A 488 -6.70 0.51 -6.36
CA HIS A 488 -6.04 -0.77 -6.67
C HIS A 488 -5.97 -1.09 -8.17
N ILE A 489 -6.48 -0.21 -9.03
CA ILE A 489 -6.57 -0.45 -10.48
C ILE A 489 -5.54 0.45 -11.18
N PRO A 490 -4.49 -0.13 -11.80
CA PRO A 490 -3.58 0.61 -12.68
C PRO A 490 -4.31 1.28 -13.83
N VAL A 491 -3.74 2.35 -14.35
CA VAL A 491 -4.25 3.07 -15.51
C VAL A 491 -3.19 3.11 -16.61
N ALA A 492 -3.64 3.32 -17.85
CA ALA A 492 -2.75 3.77 -18.92
C ALA A 492 -2.64 5.29 -18.85
N TYR A 493 -1.43 5.84 -18.81
CA TYR A 493 -1.19 7.27 -18.71
C TYR A 493 -0.04 7.72 -19.62
N GLY A 494 0.09 9.02 -19.85
CA GLY A 494 1.19 9.57 -20.63
C GLY A 494 2.54 9.18 -20.02
N CYS A 495 3.47 8.67 -20.84
CA CYS A 495 4.77 8.21 -20.36
C CYS A 495 5.59 9.35 -19.76
N HIS A 496 5.86 9.26 -18.45
CA HIS A 496 6.64 10.23 -17.71
C HIS A 496 7.73 9.59 -16.83
N TYR A 497 7.73 8.26 -16.67
CA TYR A 497 8.82 7.51 -16.01
C TYR A 497 9.15 8.03 -14.60
N TYR A 498 8.12 8.43 -13.87
CA TYR A 498 8.21 8.80 -12.45
C TYR A 498 7.66 7.67 -11.60
N GLY A 499 7.79 7.79 -10.27
CA GLY A 499 7.39 6.76 -9.28
C GLY A 499 6.15 5.93 -9.62
N PRO A 500 5.01 6.52 -10.02
CA PRO A 500 3.80 5.77 -10.38
C PRO A 500 3.95 4.81 -11.57
N GLN A 501 4.89 5.07 -12.49
CA GLN A 501 5.16 4.25 -13.68
C GLN A 501 6.36 3.33 -13.50
N TYR A 502 6.88 3.21 -12.27
CA TYR A 502 7.88 2.19 -11.99
C TYR A 502 7.22 0.83 -11.98
N THR A 503 7.86 -0.11 -12.66
CA THR A 503 7.43 -1.50 -12.76
C THR A 503 8.61 -2.40 -12.41
N PHE A 504 8.32 -3.51 -11.74
CA PHE A 504 9.31 -4.47 -11.26
C PHE A 504 8.80 -5.87 -11.53
N TYR A 505 9.56 -6.67 -12.28
CA TYR A 505 9.21 -8.03 -12.65
C TYR A 505 10.16 -9.02 -11.98
N ARG A 506 9.60 -9.95 -11.20
CA ARG A 506 10.38 -10.96 -10.46
C ARG A 506 10.43 -12.29 -11.20
N GLU A 507 11.43 -13.11 -10.86
CA GLU A 507 11.59 -14.50 -11.35
C GLU A 507 10.37 -15.38 -11.07
N SER A 508 9.63 -15.08 -10.00
CA SER A 508 8.38 -15.74 -9.61
C SER A 508 7.19 -15.44 -10.53
N GLY A 509 7.31 -14.53 -11.49
CA GLY A 509 6.21 -14.08 -12.35
C GLY A 509 5.41 -12.91 -11.78
N GLU A 510 5.76 -12.43 -10.58
CA GLU A 510 5.11 -11.28 -9.96
C GLU A 510 5.48 -9.97 -10.67
N LEU A 511 4.47 -9.16 -10.99
CA LEU A 511 4.63 -7.83 -11.57
C LEU A 511 4.15 -6.77 -10.59
N TYR A 512 5.08 -5.96 -10.07
CA TYR A 512 4.75 -4.86 -9.17
C TYR A 512 4.68 -3.54 -9.92
N ILE A 513 3.73 -2.68 -9.53
CA ILE A 513 3.56 -1.34 -10.08
C ILE A 513 3.68 -0.26 -9.01
N GLY A 514 4.26 0.87 -9.38
CA GLY A 514 4.61 1.94 -8.45
C GLY A 514 5.91 1.66 -7.72
N GLY A 515 6.27 2.50 -6.75
CA GLY A 515 7.50 2.30 -5.97
C GLY A 515 7.47 0.98 -5.18
N ILE A 516 8.53 0.16 -5.35
CA ILE A 516 8.74 -1.03 -4.52
C ILE A 516 9.31 -0.62 -3.16
N LYS A 517 8.63 -1.03 -2.09
CA LYS A 517 9.07 -0.76 -0.72
C LYS A 517 10.20 -1.69 -0.33
N SER A 518 11.14 -1.17 0.46
CA SER A 518 12.41 -1.85 0.77
C SER A 518 12.35 -2.85 1.92
N HIS A 519 11.19 -3.15 2.50
CA HIS A 519 11.08 -3.98 3.71
C HIS A 519 10.13 -5.14 3.52
N LYS A 520 10.41 -6.26 4.21
CA LYS A 520 9.66 -7.53 4.07
C LYS A 520 8.22 -7.49 4.60
N TYR A 521 7.90 -6.54 5.46
CA TYR A 521 6.56 -6.38 6.06
C TYR A 521 5.67 -5.41 5.27
N ASN A 522 6.16 -4.89 4.15
CA ASN A 522 5.45 -3.91 3.36
C ASN A 522 4.71 -4.57 2.20
N ASP A 523 3.42 -4.26 2.07
CA ASP A 523 2.65 -4.65 0.89
C ASP A 523 3.09 -3.82 -0.33
N ASN A 524 3.69 -4.52 -1.29
CA ASN A 524 3.97 -3.99 -2.62
C ASN A 524 2.75 -4.24 -3.52
N ARG A 525 2.43 -3.31 -4.42
CA ARG A 525 1.26 -3.42 -5.29
C ARG A 525 1.53 -4.39 -6.45
N CYS A 526 1.34 -5.68 -6.19
CA CYS A 526 1.43 -6.71 -7.22
C CYS A 526 0.18 -6.69 -8.11
N LEU A 527 0.39 -6.80 -9.42
CA LEU A 527 -0.64 -6.91 -10.46
C LEU A 527 -0.96 -8.35 -10.83
N ALA A 528 -0.03 -9.26 -10.55
CA ALA A 528 -0.29 -10.68 -10.60
C ALA A 528 -0.75 -11.15 -9.22
N ASP A 529 -1.62 -12.15 -9.19
CA ASP A 529 -1.76 -12.99 -8.00
C ASP A 529 -0.37 -13.51 -7.63
N SER A 530 0.02 -13.41 -6.36
CA SER A 530 1.32 -13.82 -5.82
C SER A 530 1.59 -15.33 -5.89
N GLY A 531 0.79 -16.08 -6.66
CA GLY A 531 0.79 -17.54 -6.65
C GLY A 531 0.30 -18.10 -5.32
N THR A 532 -0.44 -17.30 -4.53
CA THR A 532 -0.96 -17.71 -3.22
C THR A 532 -2.23 -18.57 -3.34
N GLY A 533 -2.82 -18.69 -4.54
CA GLY A 533 -4.02 -19.49 -4.76
C GLY A 533 -5.25 -18.93 -4.04
N GLU A 534 -5.23 -17.63 -3.71
CA GLU A 534 -6.18 -17.01 -2.77
C GLU A 534 -7.48 -16.51 -3.43
N VAL A 535 -7.69 -16.74 -4.73
CA VAL A 535 -9.02 -16.55 -5.32
C VAL A 535 -9.47 -17.83 -6.04
N PRO A 536 -10.02 -18.81 -5.29
CA PRO A 536 -10.58 -20.02 -5.86
C PRO A 536 -11.77 -19.65 -6.76
N GLY A 537 -11.81 -20.16 -8.00
CA GLY A 537 -13.01 -20.17 -8.81
C GLY A 537 -13.82 -21.43 -8.56
N ALA A 538 -15.15 -21.33 -8.65
CA ALA A 538 -16.05 -22.47 -8.60
C ALA A 538 -16.93 -22.57 -9.85
N ALA A 539 -17.21 -23.79 -10.29
CA ALA A 539 -18.22 -24.07 -11.31
C ALA A 539 -19.47 -24.65 -10.63
N LEU A 540 -20.54 -23.86 -10.55
CA LEU A 540 -21.76 -24.22 -9.83
C LEU A 540 -22.88 -24.74 -10.74
N HIS A 541 -22.64 -24.78 -12.06
CA HIS A 541 -23.56 -25.32 -13.04
C HIS A 541 -22.83 -26.22 -14.04
N LEU A 542 -22.85 -27.53 -13.77
CA LEU A 542 -22.25 -28.57 -14.60
C LEU A 542 -23.16 -29.78 -14.72
N HIS A 543 -23.06 -30.52 -15.82
CA HIS A 543 -23.81 -31.76 -16.04
C HIS A 543 -22.88 -32.99 -16.13
N ASP A 544 -23.22 -34.05 -15.39
CA ASP A 544 -22.36 -35.23 -15.15
C ASP A 544 -21.90 -35.98 -16.41
N PHE A 545 -22.62 -35.92 -17.53
CA PHE A 545 -22.23 -36.58 -18.79
C PHE A 545 -21.42 -35.70 -19.76
N ALA A 546 -21.19 -34.43 -19.41
CA ALA A 546 -20.58 -33.43 -20.28
C ALA A 546 -19.37 -32.70 -19.67
N MET A 547 -18.85 -33.18 -18.54
CA MET A 547 -17.70 -32.58 -17.86
C MET A 547 -16.36 -32.92 -18.52
N VAL A 548 -16.23 -34.14 -19.05
CA VAL A 548 -14.97 -34.65 -19.59
C VAL A 548 -14.96 -34.55 -21.10
N ARG A 549 -13.89 -33.97 -21.65
CA ARG A 549 -13.63 -33.89 -23.09
C ARG A 549 -13.93 -35.20 -23.84
N ALA A 550 -14.65 -35.08 -24.96
CA ALA A 550 -15.06 -36.21 -25.80
C ALA A 550 -13.87 -37.05 -26.28
N GLU A 551 -12.70 -36.44 -26.51
CA GLU A 551 -11.48 -37.15 -26.90
C GLU A 551 -11.05 -38.17 -25.86
N TRP A 552 -11.21 -37.88 -24.57
CA TRP A 552 -10.86 -38.82 -23.50
C TRP A 552 -11.83 -40.00 -23.49
N LEU A 553 -13.14 -39.74 -23.61
CA LEU A 553 -14.14 -40.81 -23.71
C LEU A 553 -13.85 -41.73 -24.91
N VAL A 554 -13.55 -41.15 -26.07
CA VAL A 554 -13.23 -41.92 -27.26
C VAL A 554 -11.92 -42.69 -27.08
N LYS A 555 -10.82 -42.04 -26.68
CA LYS A 555 -9.50 -42.68 -26.63
C LYS A 555 -9.28 -43.60 -25.44
N ASN A 556 -10.02 -43.43 -24.35
CA ASN A 556 -9.84 -44.23 -23.13
C ASN A 556 -11.00 -45.18 -22.86
N ALA A 557 -12.26 -44.73 -22.95
CA ALA A 557 -13.40 -45.61 -22.66
C ALA A 557 -13.63 -46.59 -23.82
N THR A 558 -13.72 -46.10 -25.06
CA THR A 558 -14.07 -46.96 -26.20
C THR A 558 -12.93 -47.90 -26.65
N TYR A 559 -11.71 -47.72 -26.12
CA TYR A 559 -10.56 -48.60 -26.37
C TYR A 559 -10.47 -49.77 -25.39
N ARG A 560 -11.32 -49.80 -24.36
CA ARG A 560 -11.38 -50.94 -23.44
C ARG A 560 -11.93 -52.18 -24.14
N GLU A 561 -11.49 -53.32 -23.66
CA GLU A 561 -12.01 -54.62 -24.09
C GLU A 561 -13.52 -54.69 -23.87
N ASN A 562 -14.19 -55.53 -24.68
CA ASN A 562 -15.63 -55.79 -24.55
C ASN A 562 -16.55 -54.57 -24.78
N CYS A 563 -16.04 -53.48 -25.37
CA CYS A 563 -16.85 -52.34 -25.79
C CYS A 563 -17.49 -52.61 -27.16
N TYR A 564 -18.82 -52.62 -27.21
CA TYR A 564 -19.61 -52.76 -28.43
C TYR A 564 -20.20 -51.43 -28.86
N VAL A 565 -20.44 -51.29 -30.16
CA VAL A 565 -21.15 -50.16 -30.76
C VAL A 565 -22.30 -50.66 -31.63
N CYS A 566 -23.39 -49.90 -31.67
CA CYS A 566 -24.43 -50.05 -32.67
C CYS A 566 -24.89 -48.70 -33.23
N PHE A 567 -25.49 -48.75 -34.41
CA PHE A 567 -25.97 -47.58 -35.16
C PHE A 567 -27.50 -47.55 -35.14
N THR A 568 -28.05 -46.41 -34.73
CA THR A 568 -29.49 -46.16 -34.68
C THR A 568 -30.03 -45.83 -36.08
N LYS A 569 -31.33 -46.00 -36.29
CA LYS A 569 -31.99 -45.60 -37.56
C LYS A 569 -31.89 -44.10 -37.85
N ALA A 570 -31.65 -43.30 -36.82
CA ALA A 570 -31.47 -41.85 -36.92
C ALA A 570 -30.02 -41.44 -37.23
N GLY A 571 -29.10 -42.38 -37.43
CA GLY A 571 -27.69 -42.08 -37.74
C GLY A 571 -26.80 -41.78 -36.54
N SER A 572 -27.32 -41.84 -35.30
CA SER A 572 -26.56 -41.75 -34.05
C SER A 572 -26.01 -43.12 -33.61
N VAL A 573 -25.08 -43.15 -32.65
CA VAL A 573 -24.44 -44.37 -32.14
C VAL A 573 -24.79 -44.67 -30.69
N ARG A 574 -24.72 -45.93 -30.27
CA ARG A 574 -24.84 -46.34 -28.86
C ARG A 574 -23.71 -47.29 -28.50
N PHE A 575 -23.25 -47.20 -27.26
CA PHE A 575 -22.18 -48.04 -26.72
C PHE A 575 -22.69 -48.93 -25.59
N VAL A 576 -22.07 -50.09 -25.41
CA VAL A 576 -22.31 -50.96 -24.25
C VAL A 576 -21.08 -51.82 -23.98
N PHE A 577 -20.79 -52.09 -22.70
CA PHE A 577 -19.79 -53.06 -22.29
C PHE A 577 -20.45 -54.40 -21.96
N SER A 578 -19.95 -55.50 -22.52
CA SER A 578 -20.55 -56.82 -22.28
C SER A 578 -19.55 -57.94 -22.54
N SER A 579 -19.47 -58.93 -21.63
CA SER A 579 -18.63 -60.11 -21.82
C SER A 579 -19.11 -61.04 -22.95
N GLY A 580 -20.36 -60.87 -23.42
CA GLY A 580 -20.96 -61.61 -24.54
C GLY A 580 -21.63 -60.68 -25.56
N GLN A 581 -22.19 -61.28 -26.63
CA GLN A 581 -22.92 -60.52 -27.65
C GLN A 581 -24.16 -59.83 -27.03
N PRO A 582 -24.30 -58.49 -27.12
CA PRO A 582 -25.46 -57.81 -26.53
C PRO A 582 -26.77 -58.18 -27.24
N GLU A 583 -27.82 -58.51 -26.49
CA GLU A 583 -29.13 -58.95 -27.02
C GLU A 583 -30.13 -57.81 -27.27
N VAL A 584 -29.68 -56.56 -27.23
CA VAL A 584 -30.57 -55.39 -27.22
C VAL A 584 -30.99 -54.98 -28.65
N SER A 585 -32.30 -54.98 -28.93
CA SER A 585 -32.90 -54.96 -30.29
C SER A 585 -33.25 -53.57 -30.88
N TYR A 586 -32.81 -52.44 -30.30
CA TYR A 586 -33.25 -51.10 -30.77
C TYR A 586 -32.37 -50.46 -31.86
N CYS A 587 -31.25 -51.08 -32.22
CA CYS A 587 -30.27 -50.56 -33.20
C CYS A 587 -29.77 -51.67 -34.13
N SER A 588 -28.82 -51.34 -35.01
CA SER A 588 -28.11 -52.33 -35.82
C SER A 588 -27.50 -53.44 -34.94
N PRO A 589 -27.16 -54.61 -35.48
CA PRO A 589 -26.41 -55.63 -34.73
C PRO A 589 -25.17 -55.01 -34.08
N TRP A 590 -24.97 -55.32 -32.80
CA TRP A 590 -23.84 -54.83 -32.01
C TRP A 590 -22.53 -55.37 -32.55
N VAL A 591 -21.54 -54.48 -32.73
CA VAL A 591 -20.22 -54.84 -33.26
C VAL A 591 -19.17 -54.50 -32.22
N LEU A 592 -18.26 -55.44 -31.94
CA LEU A 592 -17.13 -55.21 -31.06
C LEU A 592 -16.20 -54.15 -31.67
N LEU A 593 -15.93 -53.07 -30.93
CA LEU A 593 -15.17 -51.93 -31.44
C LEU A 593 -13.75 -52.29 -31.85
N GLN A 594 -13.11 -53.22 -31.15
CA GLN A 594 -11.79 -53.73 -31.51
C GLN A 594 -11.78 -54.29 -32.94
N THR A 595 -12.75 -55.15 -33.26
CA THR A 595 -12.89 -55.74 -34.60
C THR A 595 -13.27 -54.70 -35.65
N MET A 596 -14.00 -53.65 -35.27
CA MET A 596 -14.33 -52.55 -36.18
C MET A 596 -13.10 -51.71 -36.53
N ARG A 597 -12.24 -51.41 -35.54
CA ARG A 597 -10.97 -50.69 -35.73
C ARG A 597 -9.94 -51.46 -36.56
N GLU A 598 -9.96 -52.79 -36.54
CA GLU A 598 -9.12 -53.61 -37.43
C GLU A 598 -9.53 -53.53 -38.90
N LYS A 599 -10.80 -53.20 -39.18
CA LYS A 599 -11.38 -53.19 -40.53
C LYS A 599 -11.49 -51.80 -41.15
N LEU A 600 -11.52 -50.76 -40.33
CA LEU A 600 -11.72 -49.37 -40.74
C LEU A 600 -10.52 -48.51 -40.33
N ASN A 601 -10.41 -47.30 -40.89
CA ASN A 601 -9.43 -46.32 -40.42
C ASN A 601 -9.80 -45.87 -38.99
N ALA A 602 -8.99 -46.26 -38.00
CA ALA A 602 -9.25 -45.98 -36.60
C ALA A 602 -9.39 -44.47 -36.30
N THR A 603 -8.59 -43.62 -36.95
CA THR A 603 -8.64 -42.17 -36.76
C THR A 603 -9.94 -41.58 -37.27
N GLU A 604 -10.41 -42.00 -38.45
CA GLU A 604 -11.68 -41.52 -39.01
C GLU A 604 -12.88 -42.00 -38.18
N LEU A 605 -12.80 -43.22 -37.67
CA LEU A 605 -13.82 -43.79 -36.80
C LEU A 605 -13.90 -43.03 -35.47
N ASP A 606 -12.76 -42.79 -34.82
CA ASP A 606 -12.70 -42.03 -33.58
C ASP A 606 -13.21 -40.60 -33.76
N ASN A 607 -12.82 -39.92 -34.86
CA ASN A 607 -13.35 -38.60 -35.19
C ASN A 607 -14.88 -38.63 -35.41
N SER A 608 -15.42 -39.72 -35.95
CA SER A 608 -16.87 -39.92 -36.08
C SER A 608 -17.57 -40.04 -34.72
N PHE A 609 -16.94 -40.72 -33.76
CA PHE A 609 -17.47 -40.81 -32.40
C PHE A 609 -17.38 -39.48 -31.66
N ILE A 610 -16.29 -38.72 -31.83
CA ILE A 610 -16.17 -37.36 -31.28
C ILE A 610 -17.30 -36.49 -31.81
N ARG A 611 -17.56 -36.48 -33.13
CA ARG A 611 -18.70 -35.76 -33.72
C ARG A 611 -20.07 -36.18 -33.16
N ASN A 612 -20.21 -37.41 -32.67
CA ASN A 612 -21.44 -37.90 -32.01
C ASN A 612 -21.55 -37.52 -30.54
N LEU A 613 -20.46 -37.14 -29.90
CA LEU A 613 -20.39 -36.71 -28.51
C LEU A 613 -20.35 -35.18 -28.37
N THR A 614 -20.20 -34.45 -29.47
CA THR A 614 -20.09 -32.97 -29.48
C THR A 614 -21.09 -32.33 -30.44
N LEU A 615 -21.22 -31.00 -30.30
CA LEU A 615 -21.96 -30.12 -31.20
C LEU A 615 -21.04 -29.36 -32.17
N ILE A 616 -19.76 -29.75 -32.24
CA ILE A 616 -18.77 -29.05 -33.05
C ILE A 616 -18.96 -29.43 -34.51
N THR A 617 -19.15 -28.41 -35.35
CA THR A 617 -19.20 -28.54 -36.81
C THR A 617 -18.55 -27.33 -37.49
N GLU A 618 -18.23 -27.47 -38.77
CA GLU A 618 -17.58 -26.42 -39.58
C GLU A 618 -18.54 -25.25 -39.90
N ASP A 619 -19.82 -25.54 -40.12
CA ASP A 619 -20.85 -24.55 -40.44
C ASP A 619 -22.11 -24.73 -39.55
N PRO A 620 -22.08 -24.21 -38.30
CA PRO A 620 -23.17 -24.40 -37.33
C PRO A 620 -24.47 -23.68 -37.73
N ASP A 621 -24.41 -22.67 -38.60
CA ASP A 621 -25.62 -21.98 -39.05
C ASP A 621 -26.40 -22.80 -40.08
N THR A 622 -25.69 -23.57 -40.91
CA THR A 622 -26.29 -24.51 -41.84
C THR A 622 -26.74 -25.80 -41.14
N ASP A 623 -25.89 -26.38 -40.29
CA ASP A 623 -26.18 -27.68 -39.65
C ASP A 623 -27.23 -27.57 -38.54
N TYR A 624 -27.28 -26.42 -37.86
CA TYR A 624 -28.20 -26.16 -36.75
C TYR A 624 -29.02 -24.89 -37.02
N PRO A 625 -29.97 -24.90 -37.96
CA PRO A 625 -30.65 -23.68 -38.40
C PRO A 625 -31.57 -23.06 -37.34
N ASN A 626 -31.97 -23.81 -36.31
CA ASN A 626 -32.88 -23.35 -35.25
C ASN A 626 -32.67 -24.13 -33.94
N GLN A 627 -33.31 -23.63 -32.88
CA GLN A 627 -33.25 -24.21 -31.53
C GLN A 627 -33.72 -25.68 -31.50
N ASP A 628 -34.75 -26.07 -32.25
CA ASP A 628 -35.27 -27.45 -32.21
C ASP A 628 -34.26 -28.47 -32.72
N VAL A 629 -33.52 -28.13 -33.78
CA VAL A 629 -32.49 -29.01 -34.34
C VAL A 629 -31.31 -29.15 -33.39
N ILE A 630 -30.80 -28.04 -32.84
CA ILE A 630 -29.66 -28.09 -31.91
C ILE A 630 -30.02 -28.79 -30.60
N TRP A 631 -31.18 -28.51 -30.01
CA TRP A 631 -31.62 -29.16 -28.76
C TRP A 631 -31.81 -30.67 -28.94
N LYS A 632 -32.40 -31.10 -30.06
CA LYS A 632 -32.50 -32.53 -30.36
C LYS A 632 -31.12 -33.17 -30.47
N ARG A 633 -30.17 -32.49 -31.14
CA ARG A 633 -28.80 -33.00 -31.27
C ARG A 633 -28.08 -33.04 -29.92
N PHE A 634 -28.27 -32.02 -29.09
CA PHE A 634 -27.73 -31.90 -27.74
C PHE A 634 -28.20 -33.06 -26.85
N GLU A 635 -29.51 -33.32 -26.79
CA GLU A 635 -30.07 -34.48 -26.08
C GLU A 635 -29.53 -35.83 -26.59
N GLU A 636 -29.38 -35.96 -27.92
CA GLU A 636 -28.81 -37.18 -28.52
C GLU A 636 -27.37 -37.45 -28.08
N SER A 637 -26.54 -36.42 -27.88
CA SER A 637 -25.14 -36.55 -27.44
C SER A 637 -25.02 -37.18 -26.05
N PHE A 638 -25.92 -36.82 -25.12
CA PHE A 638 -25.97 -37.46 -23.79
C PHE A 638 -26.28 -38.96 -23.88
N LEU A 639 -27.18 -39.35 -24.78
CA LEU A 639 -27.51 -40.77 -24.99
C LEU A 639 -26.33 -41.56 -25.57
N VAL A 640 -25.43 -40.90 -26.30
CA VAL A 640 -24.17 -41.51 -26.77
C VAL A 640 -23.22 -41.72 -25.61
N ALA A 641 -22.99 -40.69 -24.77
CA ALA A 641 -22.12 -40.78 -23.61
C ALA A 641 -22.63 -41.77 -22.55
N TYR A 642 -23.95 -41.89 -22.39
CA TYR A 642 -24.61 -42.71 -21.38
C TYR A 642 -24.07 -44.15 -21.35
N GLY A 643 -24.02 -44.82 -22.51
CA GLY A 643 -23.60 -46.22 -22.58
C GLY A 643 -22.14 -46.46 -22.18
N LEU A 644 -21.29 -45.44 -22.32
CA LEU A 644 -19.89 -45.49 -21.91
C LEU A 644 -19.72 -45.21 -20.43
N VAL A 645 -20.29 -44.10 -19.95
CA VAL A 645 -20.09 -43.59 -18.59
C VAL A 645 -20.81 -44.44 -17.54
N THR A 646 -21.91 -45.10 -17.89
CA THR A 646 -22.67 -45.96 -16.95
C THR A 646 -22.03 -47.31 -16.66
N HIS A 647 -20.94 -47.68 -17.36
CA HIS A 647 -20.14 -48.83 -16.98
C HIS A 647 -19.31 -48.50 -15.73
N ALA A 648 -19.49 -49.25 -14.64
CA ALA A 648 -19.00 -48.88 -13.30
C ALA A 648 -17.49 -48.52 -13.21
N PRO A 649 -16.56 -49.23 -13.88
CA PRO A 649 -15.15 -48.82 -13.95
C PRO A 649 -14.94 -47.48 -14.67
N VAL A 650 -15.64 -47.25 -15.77
CA VAL A 650 -15.54 -46.00 -16.54
C VAL A 650 -16.15 -44.84 -15.74
N PHE A 651 -17.24 -45.07 -15.01
CA PHE A 651 -17.89 -44.05 -14.18
C PHE A 651 -16.92 -43.39 -13.19
N LYS A 652 -16.17 -44.20 -12.42
CA LYS A 652 -15.21 -43.68 -11.42
C LYS A 652 -14.06 -42.91 -12.06
N GLU A 653 -13.51 -43.44 -13.15
CA GLU A 653 -12.39 -42.81 -13.88
C GLU A 653 -12.83 -41.53 -14.60
N TYR A 654 -14.05 -41.50 -15.13
CA TYR A 654 -14.65 -40.33 -15.76
C TYR A 654 -14.77 -39.17 -14.76
N LEU A 655 -15.31 -39.44 -13.56
CA LEU A 655 -15.42 -38.43 -12.50
C LEU A 655 -14.04 -37.90 -12.09
N TYR A 656 -13.07 -38.78 -11.91
CA TYR A 656 -11.70 -38.40 -11.56
C TYR A 656 -11.06 -37.52 -12.63
N GLU A 657 -11.22 -37.90 -13.91
CA GLU A 657 -10.72 -37.12 -15.03
C GLU A 657 -11.42 -35.75 -15.13
N GLY A 658 -12.72 -35.68 -14.84
CA GLY A 658 -13.46 -34.43 -14.76
C GLY A 658 -12.84 -33.49 -13.73
N PHE A 659 -12.65 -33.95 -12.49
CA PHE A 659 -11.99 -33.15 -11.45
C PHE A 659 -10.57 -32.74 -11.84
N ARG A 660 -9.81 -33.63 -12.50
CA ARG A 660 -8.47 -33.31 -13.00
C ARG A 660 -8.49 -32.18 -14.04
N GLN A 661 -9.47 -32.18 -14.95
CA GLN A 661 -9.60 -31.14 -15.98
C GLN A 661 -10.00 -29.79 -15.35
N PHE A 662 -10.98 -29.77 -14.44
CA PHE A 662 -11.37 -28.54 -13.72
C PHE A 662 -10.24 -28.00 -12.84
N TYR A 663 -9.54 -28.86 -12.12
CA TYR A 663 -8.38 -28.47 -11.33
C TYR A 663 -7.25 -27.90 -12.20
N ALA A 664 -7.00 -28.47 -13.38
CA ALA A 664 -6.03 -27.94 -14.34
C ALA A 664 -6.45 -26.58 -14.92
N ASP A 665 -7.74 -26.24 -14.89
CA ASP A 665 -8.30 -24.93 -15.24
C ASP A 665 -8.39 -23.99 -14.02
N ASN A 666 -7.71 -24.31 -12.91
CA ASN A 666 -7.71 -23.59 -11.63
C ASN A 666 -9.08 -23.44 -10.95
N VAL A 667 -10.01 -24.37 -11.19
CA VAL A 667 -11.31 -24.43 -10.52
C VAL A 667 -11.21 -25.37 -9.31
N MET A 668 -11.42 -24.82 -8.10
CA MET A 668 -11.15 -25.53 -6.85
C MET A 668 -12.40 -26.15 -6.21
N TYR A 669 -13.59 -25.80 -6.69
CA TYR A 669 -14.86 -26.36 -6.22
C TYR A 669 -15.85 -26.52 -7.38
N VAL A 670 -16.61 -27.61 -7.39
CA VAL A 670 -17.61 -27.86 -8.43
C VAL A 670 -18.93 -28.41 -7.89
N GLU A 671 -20.06 -27.97 -8.45
CA GLU A 671 -21.38 -28.57 -8.20
C GLU A 671 -21.93 -29.18 -9.50
N ILE A 672 -22.27 -30.46 -9.43
CA ILE A 672 -22.60 -31.27 -10.60
C ILE A 672 -24.07 -31.67 -10.51
N ARG A 673 -24.84 -31.29 -11.52
CA ARG A 673 -26.17 -31.80 -11.81
C ARG A 673 -26.06 -33.19 -12.37
N ALA A 674 -26.43 -34.18 -11.56
CA ALA A 674 -26.24 -35.58 -11.89
C ALA A 674 -27.57 -36.33 -11.95
N LEU A 675 -27.79 -37.04 -13.05
CA LEU A 675 -28.94 -37.94 -13.21
C LEU A 675 -28.83 -39.19 -12.32
N LEU A 676 -27.60 -39.52 -11.91
CA LEU A 676 -27.26 -40.71 -11.12
C LEU A 676 -27.94 -41.98 -11.67
N PRO A 677 -27.67 -42.36 -12.93
CA PRO A 677 -28.24 -43.58 -13.47
C PRO A 677 -27.71 -44.81 -12.73
N LEU A 678 -28.46 -45.91 -12.87
CA LEU A 678 -28.01 -47.21 -12.40
C LEU A 678 -26.81 -47.64 -13.25
N THR A 679 -25.65 -47.76 -12.62
CA THR A 679 -24.43 -48.24 -13.29
C THR A 679 -24.43 -49.76 -13.37
N TYR A 680 -23.61 -50.33 -14.24
CA TYR A 680 -23.55 -51.78 -14.43
C TYR A 680 -22.11 -52.30 -14.54
N GLU A 681 -21.92 -53.54 -14.09
CA GLU A 681 -20.68 -54.28 -14.22
C GLU A 681 -20.63 -55.09 -15.53
N LEU A 682 -19.46 -55.59 -15.89
CA LEU A 682 -19.25 -56.31 -17.16
C LEU A 682 -20.11 -57.59 -17.29
N ASP A 683 -20.48 -58.20 -16.17
CA ASP A 683 -21.36 -59.39 -16.11
C ASP A 683 -22.85 -59.05 -16.21
N GLY A 684 -23.22 -57.76 -16.32
CA GLY A 684 -24.58 -57.28 -16.40
C GLY A 684 -25.26 -57.03 -15.05
N SER A 685 -24.56 -57.20 -13.93
CA SER A 685 -25.09 -56.82 -12.61
C SER A 685 -25.26 -55.30 -12.52
N ILE A 686 -26.36 -54.87 -11.89
CA ILE A 686 -26.76 -53.46 -11.82
C ILE A 686 -26.52 -52.93 -10.41
N ASN A 687 -25.80 -51.82 -10.31
CA ASN A 687 -25.53 -51.08 -9.09
C ASN A 687 -26.65 -50.07 -8.80
N SER A 688 -26.95 -49.86 -7.51
CA SER A 688 -27.96 -48.91 -7.07
C SER A 688 -27.49 -47.45 -7.15
N ARG A 689 -28.39 -46.49 -6.97
CA ARG A 689 -28.02 -45.07 -6.89
C ARG A 689 -27.14 -44.77 -5.68
N ASP A 690 -27.35 -45.45 -4.55
CA ASP A 690 -26.49 -45.36 -3.37
C ASP A 690 -25.05 -45.76 -3.70
N TRP A 691 -24.86 -46.76 -4.56
CA TRP A 691 -23.54 -47.12 -5.05
C TRP A 691 -22.94 -45.97 -5.86
N SER A 692 -23.69 -45.34 -6.76
CA SER A 692 -23.22 -44.20 -7.57
C SER A 692 -22.84 -43.01 -6.70
N MET A 693 -23.65 -42.66 -5.70
CA MET A 693 -23.34 -41.60 -4.73
C MET A 693 -22.09 -41.92 -3.91
N LYS A 694 -21.94 -43.17 -3.45
CA LYS A 694 -20.75 -43.61 -2.74
C LYS A 694 -19.51 -43.58 -3.64
N ALA A 695 -19.63 -43.97 -4.91
CA ALA A 695 -18.54 -43.89 -5.88
C ALA A 695 -18.09 -42.44 -6.10
N VAL A 696 -19.03 -41.49 -6.23
CA VAL A 696 -18.72 -40.06 -6.28
C VAL A 696 -17.97 -39.62 -5.02
N GLN A 697 -18.46 -39.99 -3.83
CA GLN A 697 -17.82 -39.66 -2.55
C GLN A 697 -16.38 -40.18 -2.48
N GLU A 698 -16.16 -41.44 -2.85
CA GLU A 698 -14.85 -42.09 -2.88
C GLU A 698 -13.89 -41.36 -3.83
N VAL A 699 -14.34 -40.98 -5.02
CA VAL A 699 -13.52 -40.27 -6.01
C VAL A 699 -13.16 -38.86 -5.52
N ILE A 700 -14.10 -38.12 -4.92
CA ILE A 700 -13.83 -36.79 -4.34
C ILE A 700 -12.79 -36.90 -3.23
N GLN A 701 -12.95 -37.86 -2.32
CA GLN A 701 -12.00 -38.08 -1.21
C GLN A 701 -10.62 -38.45 -1.73
N LEU A 702 -10.55 -39.33 -2.73
CA LEU A 702 -9.29 -39.71 -3.38
C LEU A 702 -8.61 -38.49 -4.04
N PHE A 703 -9.37 -37.68 -4.76
CA PHE A 703 -8.84 -36.51 -5.45
C PHE A 703 -8.31 -35.47 -4.46
N ARG A 704 -9.06 -35.16 -3.39
CA ARG A 704 -8.63 -34.26 -2.31
C ARG A 704 -7.40 -34.76 -1.56
N ALA A 705 -7.24 -36.08 -1.41
CA ALA A 705 -6.05 -36.65 -0.79
C ALA A 705 -4.78 -36.43 -1.67
N GLN A 706 -4.94 -36.39 -2.98
CA GLN A 706 -3.85 -36.13 -3.94
C GLN A 706 -3.63 -34.64 -4.21
N HIS A 707 -4.67 -33.82 -4.04
CA HIS A 707 -4.70 -32.38 -4.27
C HIS A 707 -5.31 -31.67 -3.05
N PRO A 708 -4.54 -31.43 -1.96
CA PRO A 708 -5.07 -30.90 -0.71
C PRO A 708 -5.66 -29.48 -0.79
N ASP A 709 -5.31 -28.74 -1.83
CA ASP A 709 -5.78 -27.41 -2.20
C ASP A 709 -7.14 -27.41 -2.93
N PHE A 710 -7.59 -28.57 -3.43
CA PHE A 710 -8.93 -28.72 -4.01
C PHE A 710 -10.00 -28.78 -2.91
N PHE A 711 -10.99 -27.89 -2.97
CA PHE A 711 -11.99 -27.71 -1.92
C PHE A 711 -13.02 -28.86 -1.91
N GLY A 712 -13.38 -29.36 -3.09
CA GLY A 712 -14.23 -30.54 -3.24
C GLY A 712 -15.28 -30.40 -4.32
N ALA A 713 -16.26 -31.29 -4.28
CA ALA A 713 -17.39 -31.26 -5.18
C ALA A 713 -18.67 -31.69 -4.47
N ARG A 714 -19.83 -31.26 -4.98
CA ARG A 714 -21.14 -31.72 -4.52
C ARG A 714 -22.06 -32.06 -5.70
N ILE A 715 -23.07 -32.88 -5.41
CA ILE A 715 -24.05 -33.37 -6.37
C ILE A 715 -25.40 -32.69 -6.13
N ILE A 716 -25.92 -32.07 -7.18
CA ILE A 716 -27.32 -31.70 -7.29
C ILE A 716 -28.00 -32.86 -8.00
N PHE A 717 -28.85 -33.62 -7.31
CA PHE A 717 -29.54 -34.74 -7.91
C PHE A 717 -30.60 -34.23 -8.89
N THR A 718 -30.56 -34.70 -10.13
CA THR A 718 -31.46 -34.19 -11.16
C THR A 718 -32.30 -35.27 -11.84
N THR A 719 -33.40 -34.84 -12.43
CA THR A 719 -34.19 -35.66 -13.33
C THR A 719 -34.73 -34.84 -14.49
N HIS A 720 -35.07 -35.51 -15.59
CA HIS A 720 -35.59 -34.83 -16.77
C HIS A 720 -37.01 -34.30 -16.52
N ARG A 721 -37.31 -33.07 -16.96
CA ARG A 721 -38.64 -32.43 -16.77
C ARG A 721 -39.79 -33.04 -17.58
N GLY A 722 -39.51 -34.04 -18.40
CA GLY A 722 -40.51 -34.82 -19.16
C GLY A 722 -41.34 -35.82 -18.32
N LEU A 723 -41.13 -35.91 -17.01
CA LEU A 723 -41.87 -36.80 -16.11
C LEU A 723 -43.31 -36.33 -15.84
N ASN A 724 -44.19 -37.27 -15.50
CA ASN A 724 -45.50 -36.93 -14.94
C ASN A 724 -45.43 -36.62 -13.43
N SER A 725 -46.47 -35.99 -12.88
CA SER A 725 -46.48 -35.55 -11.47
C SER A 725 -46.26 -36.68 -10.45
N THR A 726 -46.77 -37.89 -10.70
CA THR A 726 -46.59 -39.04 -9.79
C THR A 726 -45.15 -39.55 -9.78
N GLN A 727 -44.51 -39.57 -10.95
CA GLN A 727 -43.09 -39.89 -11.06
C GLN A 727 -42.24 -38.83 -10.35
N ALA A 728 -42.56 -37.54 -10.54
CA ALA A 728 -41.85 -36.45 -9.86
C ALA A 728 -41.92 -36.57 -8.33
N GLU A 729 -43.08 -36.90 -7.75
CA GLU A 729 -43.20 -37.12 -6.29
C GLU A 729 -42.31 -38.28 -5.81
N THR A 730 -42.21 -39.35 -6.61
CA THR A 730 -41.34 -40.50 -6.30
C THR A 730 -39.87 -40.09 -6.30
N VAL A 731 -39.44 -39.29 -7.28
CA VAL A 731 -38.06 -38.80 -7.37
C VAL A 731 -37.74 -37.82 -6.23
N ILE A 732 -38.67 -36.94 -5.85
CA ILE A 732 -38.47 -36.03 -4.70
C ILE A 732 -38.30 -36.82 -3.39
N LYS A 733 -39.08 -37.88 -3.17
CA LYS A 733 -38.90 -38.76 -2.00
C LYS A 733 -37.52 -39.41 -1.99
N GLU A 734 -37.04 -39.83 -3.16
CA GLU A 734 -35.69 -40.36 -3.28
C GLU A 734 -34.62 -39.28 -3.05
N ALA A 735 -34.82 -38.06 -3.53
CA ALA A 735 -33.93 -36.93 -3.27
C ALA A 735 -33.84 -36.64 -1.77
N MET A 736 -34.96 -36.63 -1.06
CA MET A 736 -35.01 -36.47 0.40
C MET A 736 -34.21 -37.59 1.11
N ARG A 737 -34.33 -38.83 0.65
CA ARG A 737 -33.59 -39.97 1.21
C ARG A 737 -32.09 -39.83 0.96
N LEU A 738 -31.69 -39.49 -0.26
CA LEU A 738 -30.28 -39.30 -0.61
C LEU A 738 -29.67 -38.13 0.18
N GLN A 739 -30.43 -37.06 0.42
CA GLN A 739 -29.98 -35.91 1.23
C GLN A 739 -29.70 -36.30 2.68
N ASP A 740 -30.51 -37.21 3.24
CA ASP A 740 -30.35 -37.75 4.59
C ASP A 740 -29.15 -38.71 4.69
N VAL A 741 -28.95 -39.57 3.69
CA VAL A 741 -27.88 -40.57 3.67
C VAL A 741 -26.51 -39.96 3.31
N PHE A 742 -26.48 -38.95 2.44
CA PHE A 742 -25.25 -38.36 1.89
C PHE A 742 -25.20 -36.81 2.05
N PRO A 743 -25.38 -36.27 3.26
CA PRO A 743 -25.51 -34.82 3.48
C PRO A 743 -24.27 -34.02 3.06
N ASP A 744 -23.08 -34.61 3.19
CA ASP A 744 -21.80 -33.95 2.89
C ASP A 744 -21.57 -33.74 1.39
N ILE A 745 -22.13 -34.63 0.54
CA ILE A 745 -21.93 -34.59 -0.91
C ILE A 745 -23.17 -34.16 -1.67
N MET A 746 -24.37 -34.34 -1.13
CA MET A 746 -25.60 -33.90 -1.78
C MET A 746 -25.87 -32.43 -1.47
N ALA A 747 -25.89 -31.59 -2.52
CA ALA A 747 -26.20 -30.17 -2.43
C ALA A 747 -27.72 -29.92 -2.45
N GLY A 748 -28.47 -30.65 -3.29
CA GLY A 748 -29.92 -30.49 -3.41
C GLY A 748 -30.51 -31.16 -4.65
N PHE A 749 -31.60 -30.59 -5.19
CA PHE A 749 -32.37 -31.16 -6.29
C PHE A 749 -32.69 -30.16 -7.42
N ASP A 750 -32.82 -30.65 -8.66
CA ASP A 750 -33.20 -29.86 -9.84
C ASP A 750 -33.91 -30.69 -10.95
N PHE A 751 -34.69 -30.01 -11.81
CA PHE A 751 -35.28 -30.54 -13.04
C PHE A 751 -34.56 -30.00 -14.29
N VAL A 752 -33.90 -30.89 -15.03
CA VAL A 752 -33.09 -30.57 -16.22
C VAL A 752 -33.83 -30.87 -17.53
N GLY A 753 -33.28 -30.40 -18.65
CA GLY A 753 -33.82 -30.56 -20.00
C GLY A 753 -34.52 -29.30 -20.52
N ARG A 754 -34.79 -29.26 -21.83
CA ARG A 754 -35.29 -28.05 -22.51
C ARG A 754 -36.57 -27.51 -21.88
N GLU A 755 -36.55 -26.26 -21.43
CA GLU A 755 -37.68 -25.70 -20.71
C GLU A 755 -38.93 -25.48 -21.57
N ASP A 756 -38.77 -24.99 -22.80
CA ASP A 756 -39.88 -24.54 -23.66
C ASP A 756 -40.90 -25.63 -24.01
N ILE A 757 -40.47 -26.89 -24.05
CA ILE A 757 -41.30 -28.05 -24.42
C ILE A 757 -41.56 -28.99 -23.24
N GLY A 758 -40.92 -28.72 -22.09
CA GLY A 758 -41.02 -29.52 -20.87
C GLY A 758 -42.17 -29.07 -19.97
N ASN A 759 -42.34 -29.76 -18.84
CA ASN A 759 -43.30 -29.32 -17.83
C ASN A 759 -42.71 -28.17 -16.98
N PRO A 760 -43.47 -27.09 -16.70
CA PRO A 760 -43.03 -25.98 -15.86
C PRO A 760 -42.97 -26.39 -14.37
N LEU A 761 -42.27 -25.63 -13.54
CA LEU A 761 -42.13 -25.92 -12.10
C LEU A 761 -43.49 -26.00 -11.40
N TRP A 762 -44.44 -25.12 -11.75
CA TRP A 762 -45.80 -25.16 -11.20
C TRP A 762 -46.58 -26.46 -11.46
N TYR A 763 -46.25 -27.19 -12.53
CA TYR A 763 -46.82 -28.51 -12.81
C TYR A 763 -46.42 -29.52 -11.73
N PHE A 764 -45.22 -29.37 -11.15
CA PHE A 764 -44.68 -30.22 -10.10
C PHE A 764 -44.95 -29.72 -8.67
N LYS A 765 -45.78 -28.68 -8.48
CA LYS A 765 -45.99 -28.04 -7.16
C LYS A 765 -46.30 -29.01 -6.01
N GLU A 766 -47.06 -30.07 -6.25
CA GLU A 766 -47.40 -31.04 -5.19
C GLU A 766 -46.19 -31.88 -4.77
N ALA A 767 -45.34 -32.26 -5.74
CA ALA A 767 -44.08 -32.94 -5.49
C ALA A 767 -43.07 -32.00 -4.83
N LEU A 768 -42.94 -30.76 -5.31
CA LEU A 768 -42.03 -29.75 -4.76
C LEU A 768 -42.42 -29.28 -3.35
N ALA A 769 -43.71 -29.27 -3.01
CA ALA A 769 -44.17 -28.97 -1.66
C ALA A 769 -44.00 -30.16 -0.69
N HIS A 770 -43.67 -31.36 -1.19
CA HIS A 770 -43.63 -32.59 -0.39
C HIS A 770 -42.63 -32.54 0.78
N PRO A 771 -41.37 -32.06 0.61
CA PRO A 771 -40.41 -31.99 1.71
C PRO A 771 -40.90 -31.08 2.85
N GLY A 772 -41.42 -29.90 2.50
CA GLY A 772 -41.98 -28.94 3.47
C GLY A 772 -43.17 -29.51 4.26
N LYS A 773 -44.07 -30.26 3.60
CA LYS A 773 -45.18 -30.97 4.27
C LYS A 773 -44.72 -32.02 5.28
N HIS A 774 -43.50 -32.54 5.13
CA HIS A 774 -42.91 -33.57 5.99
C HIS A 774 -41.80 -33.03 6.91
N GLY A 775 -41.60 -31.70 6.96
CA GLY A 775 -40.58 -31.08 7.80
C GLY A 775 -39.13 -31.36 7.38
N VAL A 776 -38.91 -31.76 6.12
CA VAL A 776 -37.57 -32.01 5.57
C VAL A 776 -37.11 -30.80 4.76
N HIS A 777 -35.89 -30.35 5.02
CA HIS A 777 -35.25 -29.29 4.23
C HIS A 777 -34.49 -29.90 3.05
N LEU A 778 -35.02 -29.72 1.84
CA LEU A 778 -34.36 -30.10 0.59
C LEU A 778 -34.05 -28.83 -0.20
N PRO A 779 -32.77 -28.45 -0.36
CA PRO A 779 -32.40 -27.30 -1.19
C PRO A 779 -32.69 -27.54 -2.68
N TYR A 780 -33.07 -26.48 -3.38
CA TYR A 780 -33.37 -26.50 -4.82
C TYR A 780 -32.43 -25.58 -5.60
N PHE A 781 -32.14 -25.94 -6.85
CA PHE A 781 -31.22 -25.22 -7.75
C PHE A 781 -31.79 -25.12 -9.17
N PHE A 782 -33.05 -24.70 -9.27
CA PHE A 782 -33.87 -24.91 -10.47
C PHE A 782 -33.29 -24.30 -11.74
N HIS A 783 -33.20 -25.08 -12.81
CA HIS A 783 -33.23 -24.54 -14.17
C HIS A 783 -34.54 -23.76 -14.36
N ALA A 784 -34.42 -22.45 -14.46
CA ALA A 784 -35.57 -21.57 -14.59
C ALA A 784 -35.22 -20.32 -15.40
N GLY A 785 -36.02 -20.08 -16.44
CA GLY A 785 -35.90 -18.90 -17.29
C GLY A 785 -34.88 -19.06 -18.41
N GLU A 786 -34.43 -20.27 -18.75
CA GLU A 786 -33.66 -20.58 -19.96
C GLU A 786 -34.57 -20.59 -21.20
N THR A 787 -35.09 -19.41 -21.56
CA THR A 787 -35.97 -19.24 -22.72
C THR A 787 -35.81 -17.84 -23.30
N ASP A 788 -35.91 -17.74 -24.62
CA ASP A 788 -36.02 -16.46 -25.33
C ASP A 788 -37.49 -16.02 -25.53
N SER A 789 -38.46 -16.84 -25.11
CA SER A 789 -39.89 -16.49 -25.09
C SER A 789 -40.23 -15.49 -23.97
N GLN A 790 -41.38 -14.81 -24.10
CA GLN A 790 -41.87 -13.86 -23.09
C GLN A 790 -43.38 -14.02 -22.86
N GLY A 791 -43.79 -13.94 -21.60
CA GLY A 791 -45.18 -14.03 -21.16
C GLY A 791 -45.75 -15.45 -21.21
N THR A 792 -44.88 -16.47 -21.14
CA THR A 792 -45.30 -17.88 -21.16
C THR A 792 -45.39 -18.43 -19.74
N GLU A 793 -45.71 -19.71 -19.59
CA GLU A 793 -45.57 -20.38 -18.28
C GLU A 793 -44.11 -20.71 -17.97
N VAL A 794 -43.22 -20.66 -18.98
CA VAL A 794 -41.82 -21.08 -18.88
C VAL A 794 -40.94 -19.96 -18.30
N ASP A 795 -41.10 -18.72 -18.75
CA ASP A 795 -40.39 -17.58 -18.14
C ASP A 795 -40.91 -17.27 -16.71
N GLN A 796 -42.12 -17.73 -16.37
CA GLN A 796 -42.65 -17.71 -15.00
C GLN A 796 -41.98 -18.73 -14.07
N ASN A 797 -41.25 -19.73 -14.57
CA ASN A 797 -40.49 -20.66 -13.73
C ASN A 797 -39.53 -19.93 -12.79
N MET A 798 -39.01 -18.75 -13.16
CA MET A 798 -38.16 -17.96 -12.27
C MET A 798 -38.90 -17.49 -11.02
N MET A 799 -40.18 -17.12 -11.15
CA MET A 799 -41.01 -16.74 -10.01
C MET A 799 -41.34 -17.97 -9.15
N ASP A 800 -41.69 -19.08 -9.77
CA ASP A 800 -41.95 -20.35 -9.07
C ASP A 800 -40.73 -20.82 -8.29
N ALA A 801 -39.54 -20.74 -8.89
CA ALA A 801 -38.28 -21.10 -8.25
C ALA A 801 -38.05 -20.29 -6.96
N LEU A 802 -38.31 -18.98 -7.00
CA LEU A 802 -38.24 -18.12 -5.80
C LEU A 802 -39.32 -18.50 -4.77
N LEU A 803 -40.55 -18.81 -5.19
CA LEU A 803 -41.63 -19.24 -4.29
C LEU A 803 -41.33 -20.57 -3.59
N PHE A 804 -40.59 -21.46 -4.26
CA PHE A 804 -40.07 -22.70 -3.67
C PHE A 804 -38.74 -22.52 -2.92
N ASN A 805 -38.30 -21.28 -2.71
CA ASN A 805 -37.09 -20.93 -1.96
C ASN A 805 -35.84 -21.61 -2.52
N THR A 806 -35.67 -21.53 -3.85
CA THR A 806 -34.45 -22.00 -4.53
C THR A 806 -33.21 -21.28 -3.98
N SER A 807 -32.11 -22.02 -3.86
CA SER A 807 -30.82 -21.48 -3.42
C SER A 807 -30.17 -20.63 -4.52
N ARG A 808 -30.28 -21.08 -5.77
CA ARG A 808 -29.84 -20.36 -6.99
C ARG A 808 -30.80 -20.64 -8.14
N ILE A 809 -30.79 -19.78 -9.15
CA ILE A 809 -31.55 -19.96 -10.39
C ILE A 809 -30.56 -20.36 -11.50
N GLY A 810 -30.73 -21.56 -12.06
CA GLY A 810 -29.99 -22.04 -13.22
C GLY A 810 -30.38 -21.28 -14.49
N HIS A 811 -29.38 -20.85 -15.27
CA HIS A 811 -29.46 -20.00 -16.48
C HIS A 811 -30.03 -18.59 -16.25
N GLY A 812 -31.26 -18.47 -15.74
CA GLY A 812 -31.92 -17.18 -15.49
C GLY A 812 -31.94 -16.25 -16.72
N PHE A 813 -31.89 -16.79 -17.93
CA PHE A 813 -31.65 -16.03 -19.17
C PHE A 813 -32.72 -14.94 -19.39
N ALA A 814 -33.98 -15.24 -19.07
CA ALA A 814 -35.11 -14.33 -19.17
C ALA A 814 -35.17 -13.25 -18.06
N MET A 815 -34.33 -13.34 -17.01
CA MET A 815 -34.44 -12.50 -15.79
C MET A 815 -34.49 -10.99 -16.07
N ALA A 816 -33.72 -10.51 -17.04
CA ALA A 816 -33.67 -9.08 -17.40
C ALA A 816 -35.04 -8.51 -17.83
N ARG A 817 -35.97 -9.37 -18.28
CA ARG A 817 -37.31 -9.00 -18.73
C ARG A 817 -38.35 -9.00 -17.61
N HIS A 818 -38.00 -9.49 -16.42
CA HIS A 818 -38.91 -9.63 -15.27
C HIS A 818 -38.45 -8.79 -14.07
N PRO A 819 -38.67 -7.47 -14.07
CA PRO A 819 -38.15 -6.59 -13.02
C PRO A 819 -38.63 -6.94 -11.61
N VAL A 820 -39.87 -7.43 -11.45
CA VAL A 820 -40.40 -7.85 -10.14
C VAL A 820 -39.68 -9.09 -9.62
N VAL A 821 -39.46 -10.09 -10.49
CA VAL A 821 -38.74 -11.32 -10.14
C VAL A 821 -37.29 -11.01 -9.81
N LYS A 822 -36.63 -10.17 -10.62
CA LYS A 822 -35.27 -9.67 -10.39
C LYS A 822 -35.12 -9.00 -9.02
N GLU A 823 -36.03 -8.08 -8.67
CA GLU A 823 -36.00 -7.41 -7.37
C GLU A 823 -36.29 -8.34 -6.20
N LEU A 824 -37.15 -9.35 -6.40
CA LEU A 824 -37.39 -10.37 -5.39
C LEU A 824 -36.16 -11.26 -5.18
N ALA A 825 -35.51 -11.72 -6.25
CA ALA A 825 -34.27 -12.49 -6.18
C ALA A 825 -33.16 -11.74 -5.41
N ARG A 826 -32.98 -10.43 -5.68
CA ARG A 826 -32.07 -9.57 -4.90
C ARG A 826 -32.39 -9.55 -3.41
N LYS A 827 -33.68 -9.43 -3.05
CA LYS A 827 -34.10 -9.39 -1.64
C LYS A 827 -33.93 -10.73 -0.93
N MET A 828 -34.02 -11.83 -1.69
CA MET A 828 -33.85 -13.18 -1.19
C MET A 828 -32.40 -13.67 -1.23
N ASP A 829 -31.48 -12.83 -1.72
CA ASP A 829 -30.06 -13.17 -1.89
C ASP A 829 -29.85 -14.39 -2.81
N VAL A 830 -30.64 -14.47 -3.89
CA VAL A 830 -30.60 -15.56 -4.86
C VAL A 830 -29.86 -15.11 -6.12
N ALA A 831 -28.69 -15.71 -6.35
CA ALA A 831 -27.90 -15.50 -7.56
C ALA A 831 -28.44 -16.28 -8.76
N ILE A 832 -28.11 -15.82 -9.97
CA ILE A 832 -28.33 -16.55 -11.22
C ILE A 832 -27.04 -17.17 -11.73
N GLU A 833 -27.13 -18.38 -12.27
CA GLU A 833 -26.02 -19.07 -12.93
C GLU A 833 -26.08 -18.74 -14.42
N ILE A 834 -25.05 -18.12 -14.98
CA ILE A 834 -24.96 -17.74 -16.40
C ILE A 834 -23.99 -18.68 -17.10
N CYS A 835 -24.43 -19.27 -18.21
CA CYS A 835 -23.63 -20.18 -19.04
C CYS A 835 -23.49 -19.60 -20.47
N PRO A 836 -22.59 -18.62 -20.70
CA PRO A 836 -22.55 -17.85 -21.94
C PRO A 836 -22.40 -18.70 -23.19
N ILE A 837 -21.50 -19.69 -23.17
CA ILE A 837 -21.26 -20.53 -24.35
C ILE A 837 -22.48 -21.42 -24.63
N SER A 838 -23.06 -22.04 -23.59
CA SER A 838 -24.29 -22.83 -23.72
C SER A 838 -25.43 -22.00 -24.32
N ASN A 839 -25.67 -20.81 -23.78
CA ASN A 839 -26.72 -19.92 -24.27
C ASN A 839 -26.51 -19.50 -25.73
N GLN A 840 -25.26 -19.33 -26.18
CA GLN A 840 -24.97 -19.01 -27.57
C GLN A 840 -25.13 -20.22 -28.50
N VAL A 841 -24.53 -21.36 -28.14
CA VAL A 841 -24.55 -22.59 -28.97
C VAL A 841 -25.97 -23.12 -29.12
N LEU A 842 -26.78 -23.06 -28.05
CA LEU A 842 -28.19 -23.48 -28.06
C LEU A 842 -29.14 -22.43 -28.70
N LYS A 843 -28.58 -21.37 -29.30
CA LYS A 843 -29.29 -20.33 -30.07
C LYS A 843 -30.30 -19.50 -29.29
N LEU A 844 -30.08 -19.30 -27.99
CA LEU A 844 -30.80 -18.29 -27.20
C LEU A 844 -30.30 -16.86 -27.49
N VAL A 845 -29.02 -16.74 -27.86
CA VAL A 845 -28.40 -15.48 -28.28
C VAL A 845 -27.38 -15.74 -29.39
N SER A 846 -27.37 -14.94 -30.46
CA SER A 846 -26.38 -15.07 -31.53
C SER A 846 -25.06 -14.35 -31.23
N ASP A 847 -25.15 -13.18 -30.60
CA ASP A 847 -24.03 -12.32 -30.24
C ASP A 847 -24.06 -12.06 -28.73
N LEU A 848 -23.03 -12.51 -28.02
CA LEU A 848 -22.94 -12.39 -26.57
C LEU A 848 -22.99 -10.94 -26.06
N ARG A 849 -22.68 -9.94 -26.89
CA ARG A 849 -22.86 -8.52 -26.55
C ARG A 849 -24.33 -8.13 -26.34
N ASN A 850 -25.24 -8.91 -26.90
CA ASN A 850 -26.68 -8.74 -26.77
C ASN A 850 -27.30 -9.68 -25.71
N HIS A 851 -26.47 -10.45 -25.00
CA HIS A 851 -26.98 -11.37 -24.00
C HIS A 851 -27.64 -10.60 -22.84
N PRO A 852 -28.83 -11.03 -22.36
CA PRO A 852 -29.55 -10.35 -21.27
C PRO A 852 -28.75 -10.12 -19.99
N ALA A 853 -27.76 -10.98 -19.70
CA ALA A 853 -26.89 -10.86 -18.54
C ALA A 853 -25.99 -9.61 -18.58
N ALA A 854 -25.73 -9.03 -19.76
CA ALA A 854 -24.98 -7.76 -19.86
C ALA A 854 -25.65 -6.62 -19.08
N ILE A 855 -27.00 -6.57 -19.08
CA ILE A 855 -27.76 -5.59 -18.31
C ILE A 855 -27.64 -5.90 -16.81
N LEU A 856 -27.77 -7.17 -16.43
CA LEU A 856 -27.68 -7.62 -15.04
C LEU A 856 -26.29 -7.32 -14.45
N MET A 857 -25.25 -7.51 -15.24
CA MET A 857 -23.85 -7.23 -14.88
C MET A 857 -23.62 -5.73 -14.68
N GLN A 858 -24.20 -4.88 -15.52
CA GLN A 858 -24.13 -3.41 -15.34
C GLN A 858 -24.86 -2.92 -14.10
N GLU A 859 -25.93 -3.61 -13.69
CA GLU A 859 -26.68 -3.29 -12.47
C GLU A 859 -26.07 -3.92 -11.21
N GLY A 860 -24.94 -4.63 -11.30
CA GLY A 860 -24.34 -5.34 -10.17
C GLY A 860 -25.27 -6.42 -9.59
N PHE A 861 -26.04 -7.10 -10.43
CA PHE A 861 -26.87 -8.22 -10.00
C PHE A 861 -25.99 -9.46 -9.70
N PRO A 862 -26.21 -10.16 -8.57
CA PRO A 862 -25.41 -11.35 -8.22
C PRO A 862 -25.50 -12.43 -9.30
N MET A 863 -24.36 -12.75 -9.91
CA MET A 863 -24.29 -13.76 -10.97
C MET A 863 -23.05 -14.63 -10.82
N VAL A 864 -23.22 -15.90 -11.13
CA VAL A 864 -22.18 -16.93 -11.14
C VAL A 864 -21.96 -17.36 -12.58
N ILE A 865 -20.73 -17.30 -13.07
CA ILE A 865 -20.40 -17.82 -14.41
C ILE A 865 -20.13 -19.32 -14.30
N SER A 866 -20.71 -20.11 -15.20
CA SER A 866 -20.45 -21.55 -15.34
C SER A 866 -20.46 -21.98 -16.80
N SER A 867 -20.12 -23.24 -17.05
CA SER A 867 -19.89 -23.77 -18.40
C SER A 867 -20.94 -24.76 -18.88
N ASP A 868 -21.81 -25.24 -17.98
CA ASP A 868 -22.89 -26.17 -18.28
C ASP A 868 -22.38 -27.52 -18.80
N ASP A 869 -22.16 -27.62 -20.12
CA ASP A 869 -21.76 -28.83 -20.86
C ASP A 869 -20.48 -28.61 -21.68
N PRO A 870 -19.34 -28.25 -21.07
CA PRO A 870 -18.15 -27.80 -21.78
C PRO A 870 -17.62 -28.80 -22.82
N ALA A 871 -17.74 -30.10 -22.54
CA ALA A 871 -17.29 -31.14 -23.46
C ALA A 871 -18.07 -31.16 -24.78
N LEU A 872 -19.37 -30.83 -24.76
CA LEU A 872 -20.22 -30.83 -25.95
C LEU A 872 -19.93 -29.61 -26.83
N PHE A 873 -19.53 -28.49 -26.22
CA PHE A 873 -19.21 -27.24 -26.91
C PHE A 873 -17.75 -27.12 -27.36
N GLY A 874 -16.88 -28.02 -26.92
CA GLY A 874 -15.44 -27.96 -27.22
C GLY A 874 -14.70 -26.87 -26.45
N SER A 875 -15.27 -26.35 -25.36
CA SER A 875 -14.65 -25.34 -24.51
C SER A 875 -13.68 -25.96 -23.50
N THR A 876 -12.90 -25.10 -22.82
CA THR A 876 -12.24 -25.51 -21.57
C THR A 876 -13.28 -25.66 -20.46
N PRO A 877 -12.93 -26.32 -19.34
CA PRO A 877 -13.88 -26.54 -18.24
C PRO A 877 -14.61 -25.30 -17.73
N LEU A 878 -13.96 -24.13 -17.60
CA LEU A 878 -14.63 -22.89 -17.19
C LEU A 878 -14.01 -21.60 -17.77
N SER A 879 -12.69 -21.57 -18.06
CA SER A 879 -11.99 -20.35 -18.46
C SER A 879 -12.57 -19.67 -19.71
N HIS A 880 -13.03 -20.44 -20.70
CA HIS A 880 -13.66 -19.87 -21.89
C HIS A 880 -14.97 -19.13 -21.57
N ASP A 881 -15.80 -19.63 -20.65
CA ASP A 881 -17.03 -18.94 -20.24
C ASP A 881 -16.75 -17.63 -19.50
N PHE A 882 -15.72 -17.59 -18.65
CA PHE A 882 -15.27 -16.34 -18.04
C PHE A 882 -14.75 -15.34 -19.08
N TYR A 883 -14.00 -15.82 -20.08
CA TYR A 883 -13.54 -14.99 -21.19
C TYR A 883 -14.74 -14.42 -21.97
N GLN A 884 -15.72 -15.26 -22.31
CA GLN A 884 -16.93 -14.84 -23.01
C GLN A 884 -17.79 -13.88 -22.16
N ALA A 885 -17.90 -14.11 -20.85
CA ALA A 885 -18.58 -13.21 -19.94
C ALA A 885 -17.90 -11.82 -19.93
N PHE A 886 -16.57 -11.79 -19.79
CA PHE A 886 -15.82 -10.55 -19.73
C PHE A 886 -15.81 -9.78 -21.05
N MET A 887 -15.61 -10.47 -22.17
CA MET A 887 -15.48 -9.86 -23.50
C MET A 887 -16.84 -9.59 -24.16
N GLY A 888 -17.84 -10.42 -23.90
CA GLY A 888 -19.17 -10.35 -24.49
C GLY A 888 -20.14 -9.55 -23.61
N LEU A 889 -20.32 -9.95 -22.35
CA LEU A 889 -21.27 -9.29 -21.43
C LEU A 889 -20.70 -7.98 -20.86
N GLY A 890 -19.40 -7.97 -20.63
CA GLY A 890 -18.68 -6.83 -20.09
C GLY A 890 -18.67 -5.63 -21.03
N GLY A 891 -19.08 -4.47 -20.52
CA GLY A 891 -18.92 -3.19 -21.22
C GLY A 891 -17.50 -2.63 -21.13
N VAL A 892 -17.26 -1.47 -21.76
CA VAL A 892 -15.95 -0.76 -21.75
C VAL A 892 -15.39 -0.43 -20.35
N LYS A 893 -16.23 -0.47 -19.32
CA LYS A 893 -15.85 -0.23 -17.92
C LYS A 893 -15.41 -1.50 -17.17
N SER A 894 -15.65 -2.68 -17.76
CA SER A 894 -15.27 -3.96 -17.16
C SER A 894 -13.75 -4.04 -17.08
N ASN A 895 -13.25 -4.44 -15.91
CA ASN A 895 -11.83 -4.51 -15.62
C ASN A 895 -11.55 -5.69 -14.70
N LEU A 896 -10.32 -5.82 -14.22
CA LEU A 896 -9.93 -6.94 -13.34
C LEU A 896 -10.78 -7.03 -12.05
N ALA A 897 -11.31 -5.90 -11.54
CA ALA A 897 -12.22 -5.93 -10.39
C ALA A 897 -13.54 -6.64 -10.73
N THR A 898 -14.04 -6.49 -11.96
CA THR A 898 -15.23 -7.18 -12.44
C THR A 898 -15.02 -8.68 -12.52
N LEU A 899 -13.86 -9.13 -13.04
CA LEU A 899 -13.49 -10.55 -13.01
C LEU A 899 -13.40 -11.07 -11.58
N LYS A 900 -12.79 -10.31 -10.67
CA LYS A 900 -12.70 -10.68 -9.26
C LYS A 900 -14.09 -10.81 -8.62
N GLU A 901 -15.01 -9.90 -8.90
CA GLU A 901 -16.40 -9.96 -8.41
C GLU A 901 -17.13 -11.21 -8.92
N LEU A 902 -16.99 -11.55 -10.20
CA LEU A 902 -17.58 -12.77 -10.76
C LEU A 902 -17.02 -14.04 -10.11
N VAL A 903 -15.73 -14.07 -9.79
CA VAL A 903 -15.12 -15.18 -9.05
C VAL A 903 -15.66 -15.22 -7.61
N LEU A 904 -15.72 -14.08 -6.92
CA LEU A 904 -16.23 -14.00 -5.55
C LEU A 904 -17.70 -14.42 -5.45
N ASN A 905 -18.54 -14.11 -6.44
CA ASN A 905 -19.94 -14.55 -6.45
C ASN A 905 -20.10 -16.07 -6.51
N SER A 906 -19.07 -16.80 -6.97
CA SER A 906 -19.06 -18.26 -7.04
C SER A 906 -18.66 -18.95 -5.73
N LEU A 907 -18.23 -18.18 -4.72
CA LEU A 907 -17.80 -18.65 -3.39
C LEU A 907 -18.86 -18.34 -2.33
#